data_AF-A0A819XLJ6-F1
#
_entry.id   AF-A0A819XLJ6-F1
#
_cell.length_a   1.000
_cell.length_b   1.000
_cell.length_c   1.000
_cell.angle_alpha   90.00
_cell.angle_beta   90.00
_cell.angle_gamma   90.00
#
_symmetry.space_group_name_H-M   'P 1'
#
loop_
_entity.id
_entity.type
_entity.pdbx_description
1 polymer ?
#
loop_
_entity_poly.entity_id
_entity_poly.type
_entity_poly.pdbx_seq_one_letter_code
_entity_poly.pdbx_strand_id
1 'polypeptide(L)'
;RIELGEIERCLLRTSISACVVIKWNDDHLVAYVQSSSHIDEQKLREHCQSHLPPHMIPSLFVMLDKLPLNANGKIDRKLLPAPHFSSIHLTNSIEPLLPTNNIELSIHHIWCEILKQKQIAIDTDMFSIGGHSLVIMKLFHRYKVEFHLENNSLSITNLFQYPTIIHHAQFIQQSINIVDILDDYPWSSLHLIQAKASLAQERIYLDERIRFSSNKTTMNNMYVIPLLYRISCMNDHVSITRLYHAFQSVITKHNILRTTLYVDANGTITQHCLDTNIIPDDHMKLYGLAIVNIHNDDRRYMYEIITEILNQADLFDLSKGRVIRFHIIRHCDQSQDSISYENDDLLTKNDHILISIHHAMFDGASTSIFLRDLSLAYQSDDSLSVDDNLLNYIDYSVYEHTMDMSLSRKFWHSQLQGYDMECSLSLPFDQQRSLTNQQRSGLASIAEITFDNELCTSFLKYASSHHLTYFQLGLATFYVFLFKLTHGQTDLCISSINANRYRSELVNMIGMFVSTLPYHVELDPHWSFDEVVKYVQEKCLSILEHSHYPLQHILSDLHLTRSNVSFLETMFDFISVSRDMGHLSLNDTNLEQMSLEQSVEVSKFDFSLTFEHNPLSDNKKLSCHFVCSHDLFEKSTISQIAQRFQYMFEQLFETKSSNTPMISMSSSINKLALILPDEAEEMELVVFQRLENIVNEGMIVYILIYCFIKVVVS
;
A
#
# COMPACT_ATOMS: atom_id res chain seq x y z
N ARG A 1 32.69 17.83 8.44
CA ARG A 1 33.62 18.28 9.50
C ARG A 1 32.91 19.42 10.22
N ILE A 2 32.48 19.23 11.47
CA ILE A 2 31.61 20.18 12.19
C ILE A 2 32.48 21.14 13.01
N GLU A 3 32.31 22.45 12.84
CA GLU A 3 32.98 23.46 13.66
C GLU A 3 32.13 23.83 14.88
N LEU A 4 32.44 23.26 16.04
CA LEU A 4 31.68 23.48 17.28
C LEU A 4 31.59 24.96 17.67
N GLY A 5 32.62 25.75 17.35
CA GLY A 5 32.65 27.19 17.62
C GLY A 5 31.70 28.02 16.77
N GLU A 6 31.15 27.47 15.68
CA GLU A 6 30.10 28.12 14.88
C GLU A 6 28.74 27.99 15.58
N ILE A 7 28.47 26.81 16.15
CA ILE A 7 27.27 26.53 16.95
C ILE A 7 27.27 27.40 18.21
N GLU A 8 28.41 27.50 18.90
CA GLU A 8 28.59 28.38 20.07
C GLU A 8 28.30 29.85 19.71
N ARG A 9 28.80 30.33 18.56
CA ARG A 9 28.55 31.70 18.08
C ARG A 9 27.09 31.95 17.72
N CYS A 10 26.40 30.97 17.13
CA CYS A 10 24.97 31.05 16.86
C CYS A 10 24.18 31.21 18.17
N LEU A 11 24.46 30.36 19.15
CA LEU A 11 23.78 30.40 20.45
C LEU A 11 24.04 31.69 21.22
N LEU A 12 25.27 32.23 21.19
CA LEU A 12 25.63 33.50 21.83
C LEU A 12 24.91 34.73 21.25
N ARG A 13 24.20 34.63 20.12
CA ARG A 13 23.34 35.71 19.60
C ARG A 13 21.97 35.79 20.27
N THR A 14 21.66 34.83 21.13
CA THR A 14 20.43 34.81 21.95
C THR A 14 20.66 35.49 23.30
N SER A 15 19.69 35.41 24.22
CA SER A 15 19.78 36.01 25.56
C SER A 15 20.69 35.25 26.54
N ILE A 16 21.49 34.28 26.07
CA ILE A 16 22.40 33.49 26.91
C ILE A 16 23.69 34.27 27.21
N SER A 17 24.30 34.00 28.37
CA SER A 17 25.51 34.68 28.84
C SER A 17 26.82 33.97 28.43
N ALA A 18 26.80 32.65 28.32
CA ALA A 18 27.94 31.86 27.83
C ALA A 18 27.46 30.49 27.32
N CYS A 19 28.21 29.88 26.42
CA CYS A 19 27.91 28.54 25.87
C CYS A 19 29.21 27.78 25.58
N VAL A 20 29.18 26.46 25.74
CA VAL A 20 30.20 25.55 25.21
C VAL A 20 29.53 24.35 24.56
N VAL A 21 29.94 23.99 23.35
CA VAL A 21 29.41 22.84 22.62
C VAL A 21 30.47 21.75 22.57
N ILE A 22 30.07 20.52 22.91
CA ILE A 22 30.94 19.34 22.84
C ILE A 22 30.31 18.26 21.96
N LYS A 23 31.17 17.38 21.44
CA LYS A 23 30.75 16.12 20.84
C LYS A 23 30.73 15.04 21.92
N TRP A 24 29.60 14.36 22.09
CA TRP A 24 29.42 13.27 23.05
C TRP A 24 29.25 11.94 22.29
N ASN A 25 30.05 10.93 22.65
CA ASN A 25 30.08 9.61 22.00
C ASN A 25 30.18 9.62 20.47
N ASP A 26 30.81 10.63 19.89
CA ASP A 26 30.97 10.82 18.44
C ASP A 26 29.70 10.97 17.58
N ASP A 27 28.51 10.82 18.15
CA ASP A 27 27.24 10.87 17.41
C ASP A 27 26.30 11.99 17.87
N HIS A 28 26.59 12.64 19.01
CA HIS A 28 25.72 13.69 19.56
C HIS A 28 26.46 15.01 19.82
N LEU A 29 25.77 16.12 19.57
CA LEU A 29 26.22 17.47 19.92
C LEU A 29 25.51 17.91 21.20
N VAL A 30 26.24 18.31 22.23
CA VAL A 30 25.67 18.77 23.51
C VAL A 30 26.12 20.20 23.76
N ALA A 31 25.16 21.11 23.93
CA ALA A 31 25.40 22.52 24.23
C ALA A 31 25.16 22.80 25.71
N TYR A 32 26.21 23.18 26.45
CA TYR A 32 26.07 23.64 27.82
C TYR A 32 25.93 25.16 27.83
N VAL A 33 24.82 25.64 28.36
CA VAL A 33 24.38 27.03 28.24
C VAL A 33 24.25 27.65 29.62
N GLN A 34 24.83 28.82 29.81
CA GLN A 34 24.71 29.63 31.02
C GLN A 34 23.84 30.85 30.72
N SER A 35 22.83 31.10 31.56
CA SER A 35 21.93 32.25 31.43
C SER A 35 21.64 32.87 32.80
N SER A 36 21.42 34.18 32.82
CA SER A 36 20.96 34.92 34.01
C SER A 36 19.43 34.90 34.19
N SER A 37 18.69 34.38 33.21
CA SER A 37 17.23 34.25 33.21
C SER A 37 16.80 32.87 32.71
N HIS A 38 15.60 32.41 33.08
CA HIS A 38 15.08 31.13 32.58
C HIS A 38 14.90 31.24 31.06
N ILE A 39 15.67 30.46 30.32
CA ILE A 39 15.58 30.38 28.86
C ILE A 39 14.97 29.05 28.49
N ASP A 40 14.05 29.11 27.54
CA ASP A 40 13.40 27.95 26.96
C ASP A 40 14.35 27.27 25.96
N GLU A 41 14.60 25.98 26.14
CA GLU A 41 15.40 25.16 25.24
C GLU A 41 14.84 25.19 23.82
N GLN A 42 13.52 25.22 23.67
CA GLN A 42 12.86 25.23 22.37
C GLN A 42 13.23 26.49 21.58
N LYS A 43 13.31 27.65 22.25
CA LYS A 43 13.74 28.90 21.61
C LYS A 43 15.20 28.88 21.15
N LEU A 44 16.07 28.22 21.91
CA LEU A 44 17.47 28.02 21.51
C LEU A 44 17.57 27.08 20.31
N ARG A 45 16.76 26.03 20.29
CA ARG A 45 16.69 25.05 19.19
C ARG A 45 16.13 25.66 17.92
N GLU A 46 15.03 26.41 17.99
CA GLU A 46 14.44 27.16 16.88
C GLU A 46 15.40 28.22 16.33
N HIS A 47 16.14 28.89 17.23
CA HIS A 47 17.19 29.83 16.81
C HIS A 47 18.32 29.13 16.06
N CYS A 48 18.76 27.95 16.52
CA CYS A 48 19.73 27.14 15.76
C CYS A 48 19.15 26.63 14.44
N GLN A 49 17.92 26.12 14.41
CA GLN A 49 17.26 25.61 13.20
C GLN A 49 17.12 26.67 12.11
N SER A 50 16.90 27.93 12.50
CA SER A 50 16.79 29.05 11.56
C SER A 50 18.14 29.55 11.02
N HIS A 51 19.27 29.15 11.64
CA HIS A 51 20.60 29.69 11.30
C HIS A 51 21.67 28.63 11.00
N LEU A 52 21.41 27.34 11.26
CA LEU A 52 22.35 26.23 11.12
C LEU A 52 21.69 25.01 10.43
N PRO A 53 22.47 24.22 9.65
CA PRO A 53 22.00 22.97 9.08
C PRO A 53 21.58 21.92 10.14
N PRO A 54 20.71 20.95 9.81
CA PRO A 54 20.14 19.99 10.77
C PRO A 54 21.18 19.23 11.60
N HIS A 55 22.31 18.84 10.99
CA HIS A 55 23.38 18.08 11.63
C HIS A 55 24.29 18.91 12.56
N MET A 56 24.15 20.25 12.57
CA MET A 56 24.88 21.16 13.46
C MET A 56 24.04 21.60 14.65
N ILE A 57 22.78 21.15 14.75
CA ILE A 57 21.90 21.47 15.87
C ILE A 57 22.27 20.57 17.05
N PRO A 58 22.57 21.13 18.24
CA PRO A 58 22.77 20.33 19.45
C PRO A 58 21.58 19.40 19.72
N SER A 59 21.89 18.13 19.95
CA SER A 59 20.92 17.11 20.35
C SER A 59 20.35 17.42 21.74
N LEU A 60 21.16 18.02 22.63
CA LEU A 60 20.80 18.35 24.01
C LEU A 60 21.33 19.73 24.42
N PHE A 61 20.50 20.50 25.12
CA PHE A 61 20.90 21.74 25.78
C PHE A 61 20.91 21.55 27.30
N VAL A 62 22.07 21.72 27.93
CA VAL A 62 22.23 21.56 29.38
C VAL A 62 22.39 22.94 30.02
N MET A 63 21.39 23.36 30.78
CA MET A 63 21.40 24.65 31.47
C MET A 63 22.24 24.56 32.74
N LEU A 64 23.19 25.48 32.90
CA LEU A 64 24.05 25.57 34.08
C LEU A 64 23.99 26.98 34.68
N ASP A 65 23.91 27.06 36.01
CA ASP A 65 24.01 28.34 36.72
C ASP A 65 25.36 29.03 36.48
N LYS A 66 26.42 28.21 36.33
CA LYS A 66 27.78 28.69 36.01
C LYS A 66 28.60 27.62 35.30
N LEU A 67 29.26 27.99 34.21
CA LEU A 67 30.22 27.10 33.56
C LEU A 67 31.47 26.89 34.44
N PRO A 68 31.94 25.64 34.61
CA PRO A 68 33.13 25.37 35.40
C PRO A 68 34.36 25.95 34.72
N LEU A 69 35.18 26.69 35.47
CA LEU A 69 36.43 27.30 35.00
C LEU A 69 37.63 26.63 35.67
N ASN A 70 38.72 26.43 34.92
CA ASN A 70 39.99 25.98 35.48
C ASN A 70 40.77 27.13 36.14
N ALA A 71 41.90 26.82 36.78
CA ALA A 71 42.74 27.78 37.49
C ALA A 71 43.24 28.97 36.63
N ASN A 72 43.17 28.87 35.30
CA ASN A 72 43.55 29.92 34.34
C ASN A 72 42.35 30.73 33.81
N GLY A 73 41.14 30.54 34.35
CA GLY A 73 39.94 31.26 33.95
C GLY A 73 39.33 30.80 32.61
N LYS A 74 39.74 29.65 32.07
CA LYS A 74 39.14 29.03 30.86
C LYS A 74 38.16 27.93 31.25
N ILE A 75 37.16 27.65 30.40
CA ILE A 75 36.15 26.61 30.63
C ILE A 75 36.81 25.23 30.75
N ASP A 76 36.54 24.53 31.86
CA ASP A 76 37.02 23.17 32.10
C ASP A 76 36.00 22.14 31.62
N ARG A 77 36.20 21.65 30.39
CA ARG A 77 35.31 20.69 29.74
C ARG A 77 35.22 19.33 30.46
N LYS A 78 36.19 18.99 31.32
CA LYS A 78 36.20 17.71 32.07
C LYS A 78 35.27 17.74 33.28
N LEU A 79 34.89 18.92 33.75
CA LEU A 79 34.03 19.13 34.90
C LEU A 79 32.57 19.42 34.51
N LEU A 80 32.25 19.33 33.21
CA LEU A 80 30.86 19.42 32.74
C LEU A 80 30.09 18.18 33.20
N PRO A 81 28.85 18.34 33.72
CA PRO A 81 28.06 17.21 34.17
C PRO A 81 27.73 16.27 33.01
N ALA A 82 27.63 14.97 33.30
CA ALA A 82 27.31 13.99 32.27
C ALA A 82 25.89 14.25 31.70
N PRO A 83 25.74 14.29 30.36
CA PRO A 83 24.44 14.47 29.73
C PRO A 83 23.54 13.25 29.92
N HIS A 84 22.33 13.46 30.45
CA HIS A 84 21.32 12.41 30.61
C HIS A 84 20.43 12.35 29.36
N PHE A 85 20.62 11.33 28.52
CA PHE A 85 19.87 11.13 27.27
C PHE A 85 18.52 10.39 27.46
N SER A 86 18.17 10.05 28.71
CA SER A 86 16.97 9.28 29.07
C SER A 86 15.63 10.00 28.79
N SER A 87 15.67 11.24 28.31
CA SER A 87 14.53 12.10 28.02
C SER A 87 14.43 12.52 26.54
N ILE A 88 15.19 11.89 25.62
CA ILE A 88 15.25 12.26 24.19
C ILE A 88 14.24 11.49 23.32
N HIS A 89 13.07 11.17 23.88
CA HIS A 89 11.88 10.90 23.08
C HIS A 89 11.12 12.22 22.92
N LEU A 90 11.23 12.81 21.73
CA LEU A 90 10.29 13.76 21.11
C LEU A 90 9.52 14.67 22.09
N THR A 91 10.09 15.83 22.42
CA THR A 91 9.33 16.96 22.97
C THR A 91 8.71 17.74 21.80
N ASN A 92 7.61 17.28 21.20
CA ASN A 92 6.28 17.73 21.61
C ASN A 92 6.20 17.95 23.12
N SER A 93 6.27 19.21 23.54
CA SER A 93 5.99 19.65 24.92
C SER A 93 4.49 19.57 25.20
N ILE A 94 3.98 18.35 25.19
CA ILE A 94 2.87 17.85 26.00
C ILE A 94 3.37 16.47 26.42
N GLU A 95 3.43 16.14 27.72
CA GLU A 95 3.60 14.74 28.14
C GLU A 95 2.67 13.88 27.26
N PRO A 96 3.11 12.71 26.74
CA PRO A 96 2.24 11.91 25.88
C PRO A 96 0.95 11.70 26.63
N LEU A 97 -0.15 12.27 26.11
CA LEU A 97 -1.41 12.26 26.81
C LEU A 97 -1.73 10.78 27.07
N LEU A 98 -1.72 10.41 28.35
CA LEU A 98 -1.99 9.05 28.77
C LEU A 98 -3.50 8.88 28.81
N PRO A 99 -4.00 7.66 28.55
CA PRO A 99 -5.41 7.35 28.74
C PRO A 99 -5.92 7.85 30.10
N THR A 100 -6.93 8.70 30.06
CA THR A 100 -7.51 9.36 31.24
C THR A 100 -8.73 8.62 31.78
N ASN A 101 -9.31 7.71 30.99
CA ASN A 101 -10.46 6.89 31.36
C ASN A 101 -10.33 5.45 30.84
N ASN A 102 -11.19 4.56 31.33
CA ASN A 102 -11.13 3.13 30.99
C ASN A 102 -11.36 2.85 29.51
N ILE A 103 -12.19 3.66 28.82
CA ILE A 103 -12.45 3.51 27.38
C ILE A 103 -11.18 3.86 26.59
N GLU A 104 -10.57 5.01 26.88
CA GLU A 104 -9.28 5.41 26.29
C GLU A 104 -8.19 4.36 26.56
N LEU A 105 -8.18 3.72 27.73
CA LEU A 105 -7.17 2.74 28.10
C LEU A 105 -7.35 1.42 27.34
N SER A 106 -8.59 0.94 27.20
CA SER A 106 -8.91 -0.21 26.35
C SER A 106 -8.59 0.07 24.89
N ILE A 107 -8.97 1.26 24.38
CA ILE A 107 -8.64 1.66 23.00
C ILE A 107 -7.13 1.75 22.79
N HIS A 108 -6.40 2.34 23.73
CA HIS A 108 -4.95 2.43 23.69
C HIS A 108 -4.29 1.06 23.59
N HIS A 109 -4.74 0.10 24.40
CA HIS A 109 -4.25 -1.27 24.35
C HIS A 109 -4.51 -1.92 22.98
N ILE A 110 -5.73 -1.74 22.46
CA ILE A 110 -6.11 -2.22 21.13
C ILE A 110 -5.23 -1.60 20.03
N TRP A 111 -4.96 -0.29 20.10
CA TRP A 111 -4.09 0.38 19.13
C TRP A 111 -2.65 -0.13 19.22
N CYS A 112 -2.10 -0.25 20.42
CA CYS A 112 -0.77 -0.78 20.66
C CYS A 112 -0.63 -2.23 20.13
N GLU A 113 -1.66 -3.06 20.31
CA GLU A 113 -1.72 -4.43 19.78
C GLU A 113 -1.73 -4.44 18.25
N ILE A 114 -2.65 -3.70 17.62
CA ILE A 114 -2.86 -3.72 16.16
C ILE A 114 -1.71 -3.04 15.40
N LEU A 115 -1.21 -1.90 15.90
CA LEU A 115 -0.11 -1.15 15.30
C LEU A 115 1.27 -1.64 15.77
N LYS A 116 1.33 -2.60 16.70
CA LYS A 116 2.54 -3.16 17.30
C LYS A 116 3.49 -2.10 17.89
N GLN A 117 2.92 -1.06 18.47
CA GLN A 117 3.65 0.01 19.14
C GLN A 117 3.64 -0.22 20.65
N LYS A 118 4.77 0.00 21.33
CA LYS A 118 4.85 -0.16 22.79
C LYS A 118 3.98 0.85 23.53
N GLN A 119 3.87 2.06 22.99
CA GLN A 119 3.10 3.14 23.60
C GLN A 119 2.70 4.14 22.51
N ILE A 120 1.45 4.58 22.54
CA ILE A 120 0.88 5.61 21.65
C ILE A 120 0.27 6.70 22.53
N ALA A 121 0.46 7.98 22.21
CA ALA A 121 -0.22 9.07 22.93
C ALA A 121 -1.66 9.20 22.43
N ILE A 122 -2.62 9.53 23.31
CA ILE A 122 -4.04 9.44 22.93
C ILE A 122 -4.49 10.48 21.87
N ASP A 123 -3.71 11.55 21.69
CA ASP A 123 -3.88 12.59 20.68
C ASP A 123 -3.10 12.31 19.38
N THR A 124 -2.37 11.20 19.31
CA THR A 124 -1.60 10.83 18.11
C THR A 124 -2.54 10.50 16.96
N ASP A 125 -2.30 11.14 15.80
CA ASP A 125 -2.96 10.80 14.55
C ASP A 125 -2.54 9.40 14.09
N MET A 126 -3.50 8.50 13.94
CA MET A 126 -3.26 7.10 13.59
C MET A 126 -2.49 6.93 12.28
N PHE A 127 -2.76 7.77 11.28
CA PHE A 127 -2.15 7.67 9.95
C PHE A 127 -0.66 8.05 10.00
N SER A 128 -0.29 8.93 10.92
CA SER A 128 1.12 9.29 11.16
C SER A 128 1.98 8.14 11.71
N ILE A 129 1.35 7.13 12.33
CA ILE A 129 2.03 5.98 12.93
C ILE A 129 1.78 4.66 12.19
N GLY A 130 1.42 4.74 10.90
CA GLY A 130 1.24 3.57 10.03
C GLY A 130 -0.17 3.00 10.00
N GLY A 131 -1.17 3.74 10.51
CA GLY A 131 -2.57 3.43 10.27
C GLY A 131 -2.95 3.53 8.80
N HIS A 132 -3.82 2.65 8.34
CA HIS A 132 -4.42 2.66 7.01
C HIS A 132 -5.83 2.05 7.07
N SER A 133 -6.56 2.00 5.94
CA SER A 133 -7.98 1.64 5.95
C SER A 133 -8.27 0.27 6.58
N LEU A 134 -7.42 -0.73 6.33
CA LEU A 134 -7.55 -2.05 6.96
C LEU A 134 -7.27 -2.02 8.47
N VAL A 135 -6.37 -1.17 8.95
CA VAL A 135 -6.16 -0.96 10.41
C VAL A 135 -7.43 -0.39 11.03
N ILE A 136 -8.06 0.61 10.39
CA ILE A 136 -9.33 1.16 10.89
C ILE A 136 -10.44 0.13 10.87
N MET A 137 -10.55 -0.72 9.84
CA MET A 137 -11.52 -1.84 9.86
C MET A 137 -11.28 -2.77 11.05
N LYS A 138 -10.03 -3.17 11.29
CA LYS A 138 -9.67 -4.02 12.44
C LYS A 138 -10.04 -3.35 13.75
N LEU A 139 -9.75 -2.05 13.90
CA LEU A 139 -10.08 -1.27 15.08
C LEU A 139 -11.60 -1.17 15.29
N PHE A 140 -12.33 -0.80 14.24
CA PHE A 140 -13.78 -0.71 14.25
C PHE A 140 -14.42 -2.02 14.74
N HIS A 141 -13.97 -3.16 14.21
CA HIS A 141 -14.43 -4.48 14.65
C HIS A 141 -14.01 -4.80 16.09
N ARG A 142 -12.76 -4.52 16.46
CA ARG A 142 -12.26 -4.78 17.82
C ARG A 142 -13.03 -3.95 18.86
N TYR A 143 -13.37 -2.70 18.54
CA TYR A 143 -14.22 -1.85 19.38
C TYR A 143 -15.62 -2.42 19.56
N LYS A 144 -16.24 -2.90 18.48
CA LYS A 144 -17.56 -3.51 18.57
C LYS A 144 -17.58 -4.70 19.51
N VAL A 145 -16.55 -5.55 19.44
CA VAL A 145 -16.43 -6.71 20.34
C VAL A 145 -16.11 -6.28 21.78
N GLU A 146 -15.09 -5.45 21.98
CA GLU A 146 -14.60 -5.04 23.30
C GLU A 146 -15.66 -4.26 24.10
N PHE A 147 -16.39 -3.37 23.43
CA PHE A 147 -17.36 -2.48 24.06
C PHE A 147 -18.81 -2.90 23.83
N HIS A 148 -19.04 -4.10 23.27
CA HIS A 148 -20.37 -4.65 22.97
C HIS A 148 -21.27 -3.69 22.19
N LEU A 149 -20.71 -3.03 21.16
CA LEU A 149 -21.41 -2.04 20.36
C LEU A 149 -22.20 -2.71 19.23
N GLU A 150 -23.44 -2.28 19.02
CA GLU A 150 -24.26 -2.73 17.89
C GLU A 150 -23.72 -2.20 16.55
N ASN A 151 -24.06 -2.86 15.44
CA ASN A 151 -23.40 -2.63 14.17
C ASN A 151 -23.55 -1.21 13.59
N ASN A 152 -24.62 -0.49 13.95
CA ASN A 152 -24.90 0.89 13.49
C ASN A 152 -24.56 1.97 14.54
N SER A 153 -24.15 1.59 15.74
CA SER A 153 -23.94 2.55 16.84
C SER A 153 -22.67 3.38 16.66
N LEU A 154 -21.67 2.85 15.95
CA LEU A 154 -20.39 3.49 15.67
C LEU A 154 -20.28 3.72 14.16
N SER A 155 -20.10 4.96 13.72
CA SER A 155 -19.81 5.26 12.31
C SER A 155 -18.33 5.07 12.03
N ILE A 156 -18.03 4.28 11.01
CA ILE A 156 -16.65 4.06 10.57
C ILE A 156 -16.05 5.32 9.95
N THR A 157 -16.89 6.12 9.29
CA THR A 157 -16.53 7.42 8.73
C THR A 157 -15.98 8.35 9.81
N ASN A 158 -16.60 8.37 10.99
CA ASN A 158 -16.14 9.17 12.12
C ASN A 158 -14.75 8.73 12.62
N LEU A 159 -14.46 7.41 12.61
CA LEU A 159 -13.14 6.90 13.00
C LEU A 159 -12.04 7.31 12.02
N PHE A 160 -12.35 7.40 10.73
CA PHE A 160 -11.39 7.95 9.75
C PHE A 160 -11.20 9.45 9.89
N GLN A 161 -12.30 10.19 10.08
CA GLN A 161 -12.27 11.65 10.10
C GLN A 161 -11.58 12.21 11.36
N TYR A 162 -11.65 11.47 12.47
CA TYR A 162 -11.04 11.88 13.73
C TYR A 162 -10.13 10.78 14.28
N PRO A 163 -8.95 10.56 13.65
CA PRO A 163 -8.13 9.36 13.81
C PRO A 163 -7.24 9.42 15.05
N THR A 164 -7.82 9.68 16.22
CA THR A 164 -7.10 9.74 17.51
C THR A 164 -7.86 8.94 18.56
N ILE A 165 -7.15 8.43 19.57
CA ILE A 165 -7.77 7.66 20.67
C ILE A 165 -8.79 8.51 21.42
N ILE A 166 -8.53 9.81 21.63
CA ILE A 166 -9.47 10.74 22.29
C ILE A 166 -10.82 10.74 21.57
N HIS A 167 -10.81 11.00 20.27
CA HIS A 167 -12.06 11.10 19.49
C HIS A 167 -12.76 9.74 19.37
N HIS A 168 -12.00 8.65 19.16
CA HIS A 168 -12.56 7.31 19.14
C HIS A 168 -13.25 6.96 20.47
N ALA A 169 -12.65 7.32 21.61
CA ALA A 169 -13.24 7.13 22.93
C ALA A 169 -14.55 7.90 23.08
N GLN A 170 -14.61 9.14 22.59
CA GLN A 170 -15.83 9.95 22.61
C GLN A 170 -16.95 9.31 21.79
N PHE A 171 -16.67 8.83 20.57
CA PHE A 171 -17.68 8.17 19.75
C PHE A 171 -18.17 6.88 20.41
N ILE A 172 -17.26 6.04 20.91
CA ILE A 172 -17.64 4.82 21.62
C ILE A 172 -18.49 5.13 22.85
N GLN A 173 -18.13 6.16 23.62
CA GLN A 173 -18.91 6.58 24.79
C GLN A 173 -20.31 7.09 24.40
N GLN A 174 -20.47 7.74 23.25
CA GLN A 174 -21.78 8.12 22.70
C GLN A 174 -22.57 6.88 22.24
N SER A 175 -21.91 5.93 21.58
CA SER A 175 -22.51 4.68 21.09
C SER A 175 -23.00 3.77 22.22
N ILE A 176 -22.26 3.68 23.33
CA ILE A 176 -22.66 2.89 24.52
C ILE A 176 -23.97 3.43 25.14
N ASN A 177 -24.27 4.72 24.97
CA ASN A 177 -25.48 5.34 25.53
C ASN A 177 -26.72 5.19 24.63
N ILE A 178 -26.57 4.66 23.42
CA ILE A 178 -27.67 4.42 22.48
C ILE A 178 -27.92 2.90 22.46
N VAL A 179 -28.80 2.45 23.35
CA VAL A 179 -29.37 1.10 23.26
C VAL A 179 -30.66 1.22 22.47
N ASP A 180 -30.55 1.14 21.13
CA ASP A 180 -31.71 0.96 20.25
C ASP A 180 -31.49 -0.32 19.45
N ILE A 181 -32.40 -1.28 19.69
CA ILE A 181 -32.41 -2.66 19.22
C ILE A 181 -32.52 -2.69 17.69
N LEU A 182 -31.45 -3.06 16.99
CA LEU A 182 -31.52 -3.60 15.63
C LEU A 182 -30.66 -4.86 15.51
N ASP A 183 -31.32 -5.99 15.26
CA ASP A 183 -30.75 -7.33 15.09
C ASP A 183 -29.70 -7.39 13.98
N ASP A 184 -28.43 -7.51 14.35
CA ASP A 184 -27.38 -8.01 13.45
C ASP A 184 -26.67 -9.17 14.15
N TYR A 185 -27.30 -10.35 14.07
CA TYR A 185 -26.76 -11.58 14.62
C TYR A 185 -25.41 -11.93 13.95
N PRO A 186 -24.42 -12.42 14.71
CA PRO A 186 -23.16 -12.89 14.14
C PRO A 186 -23.42 -13.99 13.11
N TRP A 187 -22.67 -13.97 12.02
CA TRP A 187 -22.76 -15.05 11.03
C TRP A 187 -22.21 -16.34 11.62
N SER A 188 -22.93 -17.44 11.37
CA SER A 188 -22.58 -18.76 11.86
C SER A 188 -22.21 -19.68 10.70
N SER A 189 -21.33 -20.65 10.95
CA SER A 189 -21.07 -21.74 10.02
C SER A 189 -22.38 -22.41 9.59
N LEU A 190 -22.57 -22.63 8.29
CA LEU A 190 -23.72 -23.35 7.74
C LEU A 190 -23.39 -24.83 7.50
N HIS A 191 -22.16 -25.25 7.79
CA HIS A 191 -21.63 -26.60 7.55
C HIS A 191 -21.83 -27.08 6.10
N LEU A 192 -21.76 -26.15 5.15
CA LEU A 192 -21.91 -26.43 3.73
C LEU A 192 -20.59 -26.86 3.11
N ILE A 193 -20.66 -27.86 2.23
CA ILE A 193 -19.53 -28.31 1.40
C ILE A 193 -19.64 -27.83 -0.05
N GLN A 194 -20.78 -27.25 -0.43
CA GLN A 194 -21.04 -26.78 -1.78
C GLN A 194 -21.94 -25.54 -1.74
N ALA A 195 -21.61 -24.54 -2.55
CA ALA A 195 -22.46 -23.37 -2.78
C ALA A 195 -22.16 -22.76 -4.15
N LYS A 196 -22.94 -21.74 -4.52
CA LYS A 196 -22.57 -20.85 -5.62
C LYS A 196 -21.22 -20.18 -5.28
N ALA A 197 -20.38 -19.96 -6.29
CA ALA A 197 -19.14 -19.22 -6.09
C ALA A 197 -19.44 -17.78 -5.63
N SER A 198 -18.56 -17.22 -4.79
CA SER A 198 -18.63 -15.78 -4.48
C SER A 198 -18.50 -14.94 -5.76
N LEU A 199 -19.05 -13.74 -5.76
CA LEU A 199 -19.05 -12.88 -6.94
C LEU A 199 -17.62 -12.52 -7.39
N ALA A 200 -16.68 -12.37 -6.45
CA ALA A 200 -15.26 -12.17 -6.74
C ALA A 200 -14.60 -13.39 -7.42
N GLN A 201 -14.92 -14.61 -6.96
CA GLN A 201 -14.47 -15.85 -7.62
C GLN A 201 -15.02 -15.96 -9.04
N GLU A 202 -16.32 -15.66 -9.23
CA GLU A 202 -16.94 -15.69 -10.56
C GLU A 202 -16.21 -14.78 -11.54
N ARG A 203 -15.85 -13.57 -11.10
CA ARG A 203 -15.10 -12.61 -11.94
C ARG A 203 -13.73 -13.14 -12.34
N ILE A 204 -12.92 -13.62 -11.39
CA ILE A 204 -11.59 -14.18 -11.71
C ILE A 204 -11.74 -15.35 -12.69
N TYR A 205 -12.68 -16.26 -12.41
CA TYR A 205 -12.93 -17.44 -13.23
C TYR A 205 -13.35 -17.08 -14.66
N LEU A 206 -14.15 -16.02 -14.83
CA LEU A 206 -14.57 -15.53 -16.15
C LEU A 206 -13.47 -14.74 -16.87
N ASP A 207 -12.74 -13.87 -16.19
CA ASP A 207 -11.66 -13.08 -16.78
C ASP A 207 -10.55 -13.98 -17.35
N GLU A 208 -10.17 -15.02 -16.61
CA GLU A 208 -9.20 -16.05 -17.03
C GLU A 208 -9.62 -16.71 -18.35
N ARG A 209 -10.92 -17.01 -18.49
CA ARG A 209 -11.47 -17.80 -19.63
C ARG A 209 -11.89 -16.95 -20.82
N ILE A 210 -12.13 -15.65 -20.64
CA ILE A 210 -12.68 -14.77 -21.68
C ILE A 210 -11.67 -13.69 -22.08
N ARG A 211 -11.12 -12.93 -21.13
CA ARG A 211 -10.26 -11.76 -21.43
C ARG A 211 -8.83 -12.16 -21.79
N PHE A 212 -8.28 -13.15 -21.07
CA PHE A 212 -6.85 -13.52 -21.15
C PHE A 212 -6.60 -14.98 -21.59
N SER A 213 -7.58 -15.61 -22.23
CA SER A 213 -7.53 -17.03 -22.61
C SER A 213 -6.50 -17.38 -23.71
N SER A 214 -5.84 -16.38 -24.29
CA SER A 214 -4.96 -16.52 -25.45
C SER A 214 -3.57 -17.03 -25.08
N ASN A 215 -3.06 -16.71 -23.88
CA ASN A 215 -1.70 -17.06 -23.45
C ASN A 215 -1.67 -17.48 -21.97
N LYS A 216 -1.35 -18.75 -21.71
CA LYS A 216 -1.26 -19.33 -20.36
C LYS A 216 -0.16 -18.69 -19.50
N THR A 217 0.99 -18.34 -20.09
CA THR A 217 2.09 -17.67 -19.36
C THR A 217 1.67 -16.31 -18.84
N THR A 218 1.04 -15.49 -19.69
CA THR A 218 0.51 -14.20 -19.27
C THR A 218 -0.56 -14.36 -18.19
N MET A 219 -1.45 -15.31 -18.38
CA MET A 219 -2.53 -15.61 -17.45
C MET A 219 -2.01 -16.07 -16.08
N ASN A 220 -1.01 -16.95 -16.05
CA ASN A 220 -0.40 -17.40 -14.80
C ASN A 220 0.28 -16.22 -14.08
N ASN A 221 1.02 -15.36 -14.79
CA ASN A 221 1.60 -14.15 -14.20
C ASN A 221 0.54 -13.17 -13.64
N MET A 222 -0.71 -13.21 -14.11
CA MET A 222 -1.80 -12.38 -13.59
C MET A 222 -2.53 -12.98 -12.38
N TYR A 223 -2.76 -14.29 -12.38
CA TYR A 223 -3.67 -14.96 -11.45
C TYR A 223 -2.99 -15.96 -10.52
N VAL A 224 -1.67 -16.10 -10.60
CA VAL A 224 -0.87 -16.82 -9.60
C VAL A 224 -0.25 -15.82 -8.65
N ILE A 225 -0.34 -16.12 -7.35
CA ILE A 225 0.33 -15.39 -6.28
C ILE A 225 1.55 -16.23 -5.87
N PRO A 226 2.77 -15.91 -6.35
CA PRO A 226 3.97 -16.61 -5.97
C PRO A 226 4.62 -15.97 -4.74
N LEU A 227 4.95 -16.78 -3.73
CA LEU A 227 5.71 -16.38 -2.55
C LEU A 227 7.03 -17.17 -2.55
N LEU A 228 8.15 -16.47 -2.77
CA LEU A 228 9.49 -17.05 -2.77
C LEU A 228 10.19 -16.71 -1.47
N TYR A 229 10.74 -17.72 -0.79
CA TYR A 229 11.46 -17.58 0.46
C TYR A 229 12.82 -18.27 0.43
N ARG A 230 13.75 -17.75 1.21
CA ARG A 230 15.01 -18.42 1.58
C ARG A 230 15.27 -18.29 3.08
N ILE A 231 16.08 -19.18 3.64
CA ILE A 231 16.53 -19.06 5.03
C ILE A 231 17.51 -17.89 5.16
N SER A 232 17.33 -17.01 6.16
CA SER A 232 18.15 -15.81 6.30
C SER A 232 19.57 -16.09 6.85
N CYS A 233 19.68 -16.98 7.85
CA CYS A 233 20.91 -17.26 8.58
C CYS A 233 21.63 -18.51 8.03
N MET A 234 22.97 -18.52 8.06
CA MET A 234 23.75 -19.65 7.52
C MET A 234 23.68 -20.94 8.33
N ASN A 235 23.46 -20.85 9.65
CA ASN A 235 23.46 -22.01 10.53
C ASN A 235 22.05 -22.54 10.83
N ASP A 236 21.03 -21.87 10.29
CA ASP A 236 19.64 -22.25 10.48
C ASP A 236 19.24 -23.32 9.47
N HIS A 237 18.32 -24.18 9.88
CA HIS A 237 17.80 -25.25 9.05
C HIS A 237 16.30 -25.43 9.23
N VAL A 238 15.60 -25.81 8.18
CA VAL A 238 14.16 -26.10 8.21
C VAL A 238 13.94 -27.55 7.78
N SER A 239 13.20 -28.32 8.57
CA SER A 239 12.83 -29.70 8.23
C SER A 239 11.74 -29.70 7.16
N ILE A 240 12.00 -30.36 6.04
CA ILE A 240 11.06 -30.56 4.93
C ILE A 240 9.85 -31.36 5.41
N THR A 241 10.07 -32.42 6.19
CA THR A 241 9.01 -33.26 6.72
C THR A 241 8.08 -32.47 7.63
N ARG A 242 8.62 -31.67 8.58
CA ARG A 242 7.80 -30.79 9.42
C ARG A 242 7.07 -29.74 8.59
N LEU A 243 7.74 -29.15 7.61
CA LEU A 243 7.15 -28.15 6.71
C LEU A 243 5.99 -28.75 5.89
N TYR A 244 6.15 -29.98 5.41
CA TYR A 244 5.11 -30.71 4.70
C TYR A 244 3.89 -30.95 5.58
N HIS A 245 4.07 -31.42 6.82
CA HIS A 245 2.98 -31.60 7.78
C HIS A 245 2.31 -30.27 8.15
N ALA A 246 3.08 -29.20 8.30
CA ALA A 246 2.56 -27.87 8.55
C ALA A 246 1.65 -27.41 7.39
N PHE A 247 2.07 -27.60 6.14
CA PHE A 247 1.24 -27.30 4.97
C PHE A 247 -0.05 -28.13 4.93
N GLN A 248 0.04 -29.44 5.20
CA GLN A 248 -1.15 -30.31 5.27
C GLN A 248 -2.14 -29.80 6.34
N SER A 249 -1.63 -29.38 7.50
CA SER A 249 -2.45 -28.85 8.57
C SER A 249 -3.14 -27.53 8.19
N VAL A 250 -2.43 -26.61 7.53
CA VAL A 250 -3.02 -25.34 7.05
C VAL A 250 -4.10 -25.59 5.98
N ILE A 251 -3.87 -26.50 5.03
CA ILE A 251 -4.85 -26.85 3.99
C ILE A 251 -6.08 -27.52 4.60
N THR A 252 -5.88 -28.36 5.63
CA THR A 252 -6.96 -29.00 6.37
C THR A 252 -7.82 -27.97 7.09
N LYS A 253 -7.19 -27.00 7.75
CA LYS A 253 -7.86 -25.90 8.47
C LYS A 253 -8.63 -24.96 7.54
N HIS A 254 -8.07 -24.65 6.36
CA HIS A 254 -8.64 -23.65 5.46
C HIS A 254 -9.29 -24.30 4.24
N ASN A 255 -10.60 -24.55 4.34
CA ASN A 255 -11.42 -25.23 3.34
C ASN A 255 -11.26 -24.71 1.90
N ILE A 256 -11.02 -23.40 1.73
CA ILE A 256 -10.83 -22.77 0.43
C ILE A 256 -9.62 -23.31 -0.34
N LEU A 257 -8.56 -23.74 0.37
CA LEU A 257 -7.34 -24.30 -0.24
C LEU A 257 -7.53 -25.73 -0.77
N ARG A 258 -8.70 -26.33 -0.53
CA ARG A 258 -9.13 -27.65 -1.03
C ARG A 258 -10.49 -27.57 -1.74
N THR A 259 -10.85 -26.39 -2.24
CA THR A 259 -12.12 -26.13 -2.91
C THR A 259 -11.96 -26.16 -4.43
N THR A 260 -12.88 -26.85 -5.11
CA THR A 260 -12.98 -26.82 -6.57
C THR A 260 -13.87 -25.67 -7.04
N LEU A 261 -13.61 -25.13 -8.23
CA LEU A 261 -14.51 -24.25 -8.97
C LEU A 261 -14.80 -24.85 -10.33
N TYR A 262 -16.08 -24.98 -10.66
CA TYR A 262 -16.54 -25.52 -11.94
C TYR A 262 -17.89 -24.91 -12.34
N VAL A 263 -18.23 -25.04 -13.61
CA VAL A 263 -19.56 -24.66 -14.11
C VAL A 263 -20.47 -25.87 -13.99
N ASP A 264 -21.58 -25.75 -13.27
CA ASP A 264 -22.56 -26.82 -13.11
C ASP A 264 -23.43 -27.02 -14.36
N ALA A 265 -24.35 -27.99 -14.31
CA ALA A 265 -25.26 -28.28 -15.43
C ALA A 265 -26.21 -27.12 -15.78
N ASN A 266 -26.40 -26.16 -14.87
CA ASN A 266 -27.25 -24.99 -15.05
C ASN A 266 -26.46 -23.77 -15.57
N GLY A 267 -25.16 -23.90 -15.80
CA GLY A 267 -24.29 -22.79 -16.19
C GLY A 267 -23.84 -21.90 -15.03
N THR A 268 -24.08 -22.31 -13.78
CA THR A 268 -23.68 -21.56 -12.58
C THR A 268 -22.28 -21.95 -12.15
N ILE A 269 -21.42 -20.96 -11.86
CA ILE A 269 -20.10 -21.22 -11.30
C ILE A 269 -20.30 -21.62 -9.83
N THR A 270 -19.90 -22.85 -9.54
CA THR A 270 -20.15 -23.53 -8.26
C THR A 270 -18.81 -23.82 -7.60
N GLN A 271 -18.76 -23.65 -6.28
CA GLN A 271 -17.65 -24.06 -5.45
C GLN A 271 -17.99 -25.31 -4.65
N HIS A 272 -17.06 -26.26 -4.55
CA HIS A 272 -17.24 -27.50 -3.78
C HIS A 272 -15.96 -27.83 -3.01
N CYS A 273 -16.06 -27.87 -1.68
CA CYS A 273 -14.96 -28.22 -0.79
C CYS A 273 -14.77 -29.74 -0.75
N LEU A 274 -13.56 -30.21 -1.05
CA LEU A 274 -13.21 -31.63 -1.07
C LEU A 274 -12.91 -32.14 0.34
N ASP A 275 -13.49 -33.27 0.76
CA ASP A 275 -13.22 -33.91 2.07
C ASP A 275 -11.72 -34.21 2.27
N THR A 276 -11.23 -34.01 3.49
CA THR A 276 -9.85 -34.27 3.92
C THR A 276 -9.45 -35.74 3.79
N ASN A 277 -10.41 -36.67 3.85
CA ASN A 277 -10.16 -38.12 3.72
C ASN A 277 -9.97 -38.59 2.26
N ILE A 278 -10.20 -37.71 1.27
CA ILE A 278 -10.08 -38.02 -0.16
C ILE A 278 -8.66 -37.73 -0.68
N ILE A 279 -7.77 -37.19 0.15
CA ILE A 279 -6.37 -36.95 -0.21
C ILE A 279 -5.66 -38.32 -0.30
N PRO A 280 -5.34 -38.84 -1.50
CA PRO A 280 -4.62 -40.10 -1.61
C PRO A 280 -3.15 -39.89 -1.21
N ASP A 281 -2.49 -40.91 -0.64
CA ASP A 281 -1.05 -40.92 -0.26
C ASP A 281 -0.07 -40.54 -1.39
N ASP A 282 -0.56 -40.40 -2.61
CA ASP A 282 0.20 -39.95 -3.77
C ASP A 282 0.36 -38.42 -3.67
N HIS A 283 1.57 -37.98 -3.28
CA HIS A 283 2.01 -36.59 -2.99
C HIS A 283 1.68 -35.51 -4.06
N MET A 284 0.97 -35.83 -5.14
CA MET A 284 0.74 -34.98 -6.31
C MET A 284 -0.71 -34.54 -6.56
N LYS A 285 -1.73 -35.14 -5.92
CA LYS A 285 -3.11 -35.05 -6.46
C LYS A 285 -3.90 -33.77 -6.13
N LEU A 286 -3.58 -33.03 -5.07
CA LEU A 286 -4.29 -31.77 -4.72
C LEU A 286 -3.36 -30.60 -4.36
N TYR A 287 -2.31 -30.85 -3.59
CA TYR A 287 -1.26 -29.89 -3.22
C TYR A 287 0.08 -30.59 -3.40
N GLY A 288 0.85 -30.16 -4.40
CA GLY A 288 2.11 -30.82 -4.75
C GLY A 288 3.22 -30.24 -3.90
N LEU A 289 4.01 -31.09 -3.23
CA LEU A 289 5.37 -30.75 -2.84
C LEU A 289 6.30 -31.36 -3.90
N ALA A 290 7.05 -30.53 -4.60
CA ALA A 290 8.05 -30.99 -5.56
C ALA A 290 9.43 -30.46 -5.14
N ILE A 291 10.43 -31.34 -5.14
CA ILE A 291 11.82 -30.97 -4.93
C ILE A 291 12.48 -30.88 -6.31
N VAL A 292 13.04 -29.71 -6.62
CA VAL A 292 13.74 -29.42 -7.87
C VAL A 292 15.21 -29.19 -7.53
N ASN A 293 16.06 -30.11 -7.96
CA ASN A 293 17.50 -30.01 -7.75
C ASN A 293 18.12 -29.14 -8.84
N ILE A 294 18.90 -28.15 -8.45
CA ILE A 294 19.68 -27.30 -9.34
C ILE A 294 21.18 -27.44 -9.03
N HIS A 295 21.98 -27.47 -10.08
CA HIS A 295 23.44 -27.68 -9.99
C HIS A 295 24.26 -26.42 -10.27
N ASN A 296 23.58 -25.29 -10.47
CA ASN A 296 24.18 -24.02 -10.79
C ASN A 296 23.69 -22.97 -9.78
N ASP A 297 24.64 -22.35 -9.08
CA ASP A 297 24.38 -21.27 -8.12
C ASP A 297 24.09 -19.92 -8.80
N ASP A 298 24.06 -19.86 -10.12
CA ASP A 298 23.64 -18.66 -10.84
C ASP A 298 22.17 -18.33 -10.53
N ARG A 299 21.97 -17.17 -9.90
CA ARG A 299 20.65 -16.62 -9.57
C ARG A 299 19.74 -16.50 -10.79
N ARG A 300 20.29 -16.22 -11.98
CA ARG A 300 19.48 -16.16 -13.21
C ARG A 300 18.90 -17.52 -13.56
N TYR A 301 19.72 -18.57 -13.48
CA TYR A 301 19.28 -19.93 -13.73
C TYR A 301 18.18 -20.36 -12.77
N MET A 302 18.30 -20.02 -11.48
CA MET A 302 17.22 -20.26 -10.50
C MET A 302 15.91 -19.56 -10.91
N TYR A 303 15.95 -18.29 -11.34
CA TYR A 303 14.75 -17.58 -11.78
C TYR A 303 14.16 -18.12 -13.09
N GLU A 304 14.99 -18.65 -14.00
CA GLU A 304 14.53 -19.38 -15.18
C GLU A 304 13.74 -20.63 -14.78
N ILE A 305 14.26 -21.44 -13.85
CA ILE A 305 13.57 -22.62 -13.32
C ILE A 305 12.25 -22.24 -12.63
N ILE A 306 12.25 -21.19 -11.81
CA ILE A 306 11.01 -20.69 -11.17
C ILE A 306 9.99 -20.28 -12.24
N THR A 307 10.44 -19.57 -13.28
CA THR A 307 9.58 -19.17 -14.39
C THR A 307 9.00 -20.39 -15.11
N GLU A 308 9.80 -21.43 -15.36
CA GLU A 308 9.33 -22.68 -15.96
C GLU A 308 8.26 -23.36 -15.10
N ILE A 309 8.49 -23.46 -13.78
CA ILE A 309 7.52 -24.01 -12.82
C ILE A 309 6.20 -23.23 -12.89
N LEU A 310 6.25 -21.90 -12.80
CA LEU A 310 5.06 -21.04 -12.80
C LEU A 310 4.31 -21.06 -14.15
N ASN A 311 4.95 -21.49 -15.23
CA ASN A 311 4.36 -21.59 -16.56
C ASN A 311 3.87 -23.00 -16.94
N GLN A 312 3.96 -23.98 -16.03
CA GLN A 312 3.46 -25.33 -16.28
C GLN A 312 1.95 -25.30 -16.55
N ALA A 313 1.53 -26.01 -17.61
CA ALA A 313 0.14 -26.02 -18.06
C ALA A 313 -0.83 -26.61 -17.01
N ASP A 314 -0.33 -27.52 -16.18
CA ASP A 314 -1.07 -28.24 -15.15
C ASP A 314 -0.77 -27.77 -13.72
N LEU A 315 -0.12 -26.60 -13.58
CA LEU A 315 0.18 -25.97 -12.28
C LEU A 315 -1.09 -25.89 -11.42
N PHE A 316 -2.17 -25.37 -12.01
CA PHE A 316 -3.50 -25.27 -11.41
C PHE A 316 -4.60 -25.83 -12.30
N ASP A 317 -5.62 -26.39 -11.65
CA ASP A 317 -6.86 -26.85 -12.26
C ASP A 317 -7.97 -26.74 -11.21
N LEU A 318 -8.67 -25.61 -11.27
CA LEU A 318 -9.70 -25.25 -10.29
C LEU A 318 -10.82 -26.29 -10.25
N SER A 319 -11.13 -26.96 -11.38
CA SER A 319 -12.18 -27.98 -11.43
C SER A 319 -11.85 -29.24 -10.61
N LYS A 320 -10.54 -29.45 -10.34
CA LYS A 320 -10.03 -30.57 -9.55
C LYS A 320 -9.54 -30.15 -8.16
N GLY A 321 -9.70 -28.88 -7.78
CA GLY A 321 -9.22 -28.37 -6.49
C GLY A 321 -7.71 -28.23 -6.40
N ARG A 322 -6.99 -28.22 -7.54
CA ARG A 322 -5.56 -27.94 -7.60
C ARG A 322 -5.37 -26.43 -7.62
N VAL A 323 -5.28 -25.83 -6.43
CA VAL A 323 -5.30 -24.37 -6.21
C VAL A 323 -4.06 -23.83 -5.49
N ILE A 324 -3.21 -24.72 -4.95
CA ILE A 324 -1.98 -24.37 -4.24
C ILE A 324 -0.87 -25.40 -4.54
N ARG A 325 0.37 -24.92 -4.72
CA ARG A 325 1.57 -25.74 -4.98
C ARG A 325 2.76 -25.26 -4.15
N PHE A 326 3.61 -26.21 -3.78
CA PHE A 326 4.83 -26.01 -3.01
C PHE A 326 6.01 -26.61 -3.75
N HIS A 327 7.04 -25.81 -3.99
CA HIS A 327 8.27 -26.27 -4.58
C HIS A 327 9.43 -25.94 -3.65
N ILE A 328 10.29 -26.92 -3.44
CA ILE A 328 11.60 -26.74 -2.83
C ILE A 328 12.60 -26.74 -3.96
N ILE A 329 13.37 -25.67 -4.09
CA ILE A 329 14.44 -25.55 -5.07
C ILE A 329 15.74 -25.76 -4.29
N ARG A 330 16.35 -26.94 -4.48
CA ARG A 330 17.51 -27.39 -3.71
C ARG A 330 18.78 -27.24 -4.52
N HIS A 331 19.80 -26.65 -3.91
CA HIS A 331 21.12 -26.55 -4.54
C HIS A 331 21.94 -27.80 -4.24
N CYS A 332 22.32 -28.53 -5.29
CA CYS A 332 23.12 -29.76 -5.18
C CYS A 332 24.54 -29.53 -5.70
N ASP A 333 25.53 -29.70 -4.80
CA ASP A 333 26.95 -29.64 -5.16
C ASP A 333 27.33 -30.81 -6.08
N GLN A 334 27.91 -30.51 -7.25
CA GLN A 334 28.39 -31.53 -8.22
C GLN A 334 29.51 -32.43 -7.65
N SER A 335 30.06 -32.09 -6.48
CA SER A 335 31.16 -32.82 -5.85
C SER A 335 30.73 -33.90 -4.86
N GLN A 336 29.43 -34.02 -4.56
CA GLN A 336 28.87 -35.00 -3.62
C GLN A 336 27.93 -36.00 -4.31
N ASP A 337 28.43 -36.71 -5.32
CA ASP A 337 27.74 -37.90 -5.88
C ASP A 337 27.73 -39.10 -4.91
N SER A 338 28.20 -38.94 -3.67
CA SER A 338 28.21 -39.99 -2.66
C SER A 338 28.50 -39.44 -1.26
N ILE A 339 27.49 -39.05 -0.45
CA ILE A 339 27.51 -39.13 1.03
C ILE A 339 26.07 -38.96 1.59
N SER A 340 25.60 -40.03 2.25
CA SER A 340 24.54 -40.16 3.28
C SER A 340 23.16 -39.51 3.12
N TYR A 341 22.15 -40.37 2.98
CA TYR A 341 20.69 -40.14 3.09
C TYR A 341 20.18 -39.63 4.47
N GLU A 342 21.05 -39.23 5.41
CA GLU A 342 20.65 -38.85 6.78
C GLU A 342 20.36 -37.35 6.95
N ASN A 343 20.83 -36.48 6.03
CA ASN A 343 20.63 -35.02 6.08
C ASN A 343 19.68 -34.47 4.97
N ASP A 344 18.98 -35.33 4.23
CA ASP A 344 18.17 -34.93 3.06
C ASP A 344 16.86 -34.20 3.45
N ASP A 345 16.49 -34.24 4.74
CA ASP A 345 15.29 -33.57 5.27
C ASP A 345 15.52 -32.09 5.59
N LEU A 346 16.76 -31.58 5.63
CA LEU A 346 17.02 -30.21 6.04
C LEU A 346 17.19 -29.27 4.84
N LEU A 347 16.45 -28.17 4.86
CA LEU A 347 16.68 -27.01 4.02
C LEU A 347 17.74 -26.13 4.65
N THR A 348 18.60 -25.58 3.80
CA THR A 348 19.69 -24.67 4.16
C THR A 348 19.48 -23.29 3.53
N LYS A 349 20.37 -22.34 3.84
CA LYS A 349 20.35 -20.98 3.27
C LYS A 349 20.36 -20.93 1.73
N ASN A 350 20.95 -21.93 1.08
CA ASN A 350 21.01 -21.98 -0.38
C ASN A 350 19.69 -22.45 -0.98
N ASP A 351 18.86 -23.15 -0.23
CA ASP A 351 17.60 -23.68 -0.73
C ASP A 351 16.49 -22.62 -0.69
N HIS A 352 15.54 -22.76 -1.61
CA HIS A 352 14.43 -21.84 -1.74
C HIS A 352 13.09 -22.55 -1.64
N ILE A 353 12.10 -21.87 -1.07
CA ILE A 353 10.72 -22.34 -0.96
C ILE A 353 9.86 -21.44 -1.84
N LEU A 354 9.23 -22.03 -2.85
CA LEU A 354 8.26 -21.35 -3.71
C LEU A 354 6.86 -21.89 -3.40
N ILE A 355 6.00 -21.00 -2.91
CA ILE A 355 4.58 -21.26 -2.69
C ILE A 355 3.82 -20.57 -3.82
N SER A 356 2.97 -21.29 -4.53
CA SER A 356 2.15 -20.71 -5.60
C SER A 356 0.69 -20.97 -5.29
N ILE A 357 -0.13 -19.91 -5.30
CA ILE A 357 -1.55 -20.00 -4.96
C ILE A 357 -2.37 -19.32 -6.05
N HIS A 358 -3.49 -19.92 -6.44
CA HIS A 358 -4.40 -19.30 -7.40
C HIS A 358 -5.21 -18.17 -6.77
N HIS A 359 -5.25 -17.00 -7.41
CA HIS A 359 -5.88 -15.78 -6.90
C HIS A 359 -7.40 -15.91 -6.71
N ALA A 360 -8.05 -16.87 -7.39
CA ALA A 360 -9.46 -17.22 -7.12
C ALA A 360 -9.72 -17.73 -5.69
N MET A 361 -8.68 -18.19 -4.99
CA MET A 361 -8.78 -18.72 -3.62
C MET A 361 -8.12 -17.82 -2.58
N PHE A 362 -7.48 -16.73 -3.00
CA PHE A 362 -6.47 -16.07 -2.19
C PHE A 362 -6.31 -14.60 -2.58
N ASP A 363 -6.21 -13.71 -1.60
CA ASP A 363 -5.98 -12.28 -1.79
C ASP A 363 -4.78 -11.78 -0.95
N GLY A 364 -4.44 -10.49 -1.06
CA GLY A 364 -3.29 -9.93 -0.35
C GLY A 364 -3.36 -10.06 1.17
N ALA A 365 -4.56 -9.90 1.77
CA ALA A 365 -4.76 -10.07 3.21
C ALA A 365 -4.58 -11.54 3.64
N SER A 366 -4.98 -12.48 2.78
CA SER A 366 -4.81 -13.93 2.99
C SER A 366 -3.35 -14.34 3.17
N THR A 367 -2.39 -13.64 2.55
CA THR A 367 -0.95 -13.90 2.71
C THR A 367 -0.54 -13.90 4.19
N SER A 368 -0.92 -12.86 4.93
CA SER A 368 -0.55 -12.74 6.35
C SER A 368 -1.18 -13.83 7.22
N ILE A 369 -2.41 -14.23 6.92
CA ILE A 369 -3.16 -15.27 7.63
C ILE A 369 -2.51 -16.64 7.37
N PHE A 370 -2.18 -16.91 6.11
CA PHE A 370 -1.54 -18.15 5.69
C PHE A 370 -0.16 -18.33 6.32
N LEU A 371 0.70 -17.31 6.27
CA LEU A 371 2.06 -17.41 6.82
C LEU A 371 2.06 -17.55 8.35
N ARG A 372 1.15 -16.84 9.03
CA ARG A 372 0.94 -17.00 10.48
C ARG A 372 0.55 -18.43 10.82
N ASP A 373 -0.46 -18.97 10.14
CA ASP A 373 -0.97 -20.31 10.42
C ASP A 373 0.06 -21.39 10.04
N LEU A 374 0.85 -21.17 8.98
CA LEU A 374 1.98 -22.03 8.63
C LEU A 374 3.06 -22.05 9.72
N SER A 375 3.41 -20.89 10.25
CA SER A 375 4.37 -20.77 11.37
C SER A 375 3.89 -21.53 12.60
N LEU A 376 2.61 -21.35 12.97
CA LEU A 376 1.99 -22.05 14.09
C LEU A 376 1.97 -23.57 13.87
N ALA A 377 1.59 -24.03 12.68
CA ALA A 377 1.53 -25.45 12.33
C ALA A 377 2.91 -26.12 12.30
N TYR A 378 3.96 -25.37 11.98
CA TYR A 378 5.33 -25.88 11.99
C TYR A 378 5.89 -26.01 13.41
N GLN A 379 5.50 -25.11 14.31
CA GLN A 379 5.90 -25.12 15.72
C GLN A 379 5.19 -26.23 16.50
N SER A 380 3.96 -26.57 16.16
CA SER A 380 3.22 -27.65 16.79
C SER A 380 3.62 -29.02 16.23
N ASP A 381 3.68 -30.02 17.11
CA ASP A 381 3.79 -31.43 16.68
C ASP A 381 2.39 -32.02 16.34
N ASP A 382 1.32 -31.35 16.80
CA ASP A 382 -0.07 -31.65 16.46
C ASP A 382 -0.58 -30.79 15.29
N SER A 383 -1.61 -31.27 14.59
CA SER A 383 -2.33 -30.43 13.61
C SER A 383 -3.01 -29.25 14.29
N LEU A 384 -3.05 -28.10 13.61
CA LEU A 384 -3.87 -26.96 14.01
C LEU A 384 -5.30 -27.39 14.32
N SER A 385 -5.85 -26.89 15.43
CA SER A 385 -7.24 -27.12 15.78
C SER A 385 -8.17 -26.58 14.69
N VAL A 386 -9.04 -27.45 14.19
CA VAL A 386 -10.17 -27.07 13.34
C VAL A 386 -11.38 -26.87 14.25
N ASP A 387 -11.92 -25.65 14.27
CA ASP A 387 -13.18 -25.37 14.95
C ASP A 387 -14.29 -25.37 13.89
N ASP A 388 -15.09 -26.42 13.89
CA ASP A 388 -16.18 -26.62 12.93
C ASP A 388 -17.26 -25.52 12.99
N ASN A 389 -17.29 -24.75 14.09
CA ASN A 389 -18.23 -23.64 14.26
C ASN A 389 -17.72 -22.34 13.59
N LEU A 390 -16.45 -22.27 13.21
CA LEU A 390 -15.91 -21.10 12.51
C LEU A 390 -16.50 -21.01 11.10
N LEU A 391 -16.84 -19.78 10.72
CA LEU A 391 -17.31 -19.44 9.39
C LEU A 391 -16.26 -19.81 8.35
N ASN A 392 -16.67 -20.50 7.28
CA ASN A 392 -15.83 -20.81 6.14
C ASN A 392 -16.16 -19.92 4.94
N TYR A 393 -15.29 -19.91 3.93
CA TYR A 393 -15.48 -19.10 2.72
C TYR A 393 -16.76 -19.47 1.94
N ILE A 394 -17.16 -20.73 1.97
CA ILE A 394 -18.43 -21.19 1.38
C ILE A 394 -19.61 -20.52 2.09
N ASP A 395 -19.58 -20.41 3.41
CA ASP A 395 -20.64 -19.73 4.16
C ASP A 395 -20.68 -18.23 3.80
N TYR A 396 -19.52 -17.57 3.71
CA TYR A 396 -19.41 -16.19 3.21
C TYR A 396 -20.13 -16.03 1.86
N SER A 397 -19.91 -16.95 0.91
CA SER A 397 -20.55 -16.85 -0.40
C SER A 397 -22.08 -16.93 -0.32
N VAL A 398 -22.63 -17.72 0.61
CA VAL A 398 -24.08 -17.80 0.81
C VAL A 398 -24.61 -16.51 1.43
N TYR A 399 -23.92 -15.97 2.43
CA TYR A 399 -24.29 -14.69 3.04
C TYR A 399 -24.20 -13.52 2.05
N GLU A 400 -23.14 -13.46 1.22
CA GLU A 400 -22.98 -12.46 0.16
C GLU A 400 -24.20 -12.42 -0.78
N HIS A 401 -24.75 -13.58 -1.13
CA HIS A 401 -25.89 -13.69 -2.04
C HIS A 401 -27.26 -13.44 -1.39
N THR A 402 -27.36 -13.53 -0.05
CA THR A 402 -28.63 -13.49 0.68
C THR A 402 -28.81 -12.22 1.51
N MET A 403 -27.73 -11.47 1.75
CA MET A 403 -27.75 -10.23 2.51
C MET A 403 -28.63 -9.16 1.84
N ASP A 404 -29.44 -8.46 2.63
CA ASP A 404 -30.18 -7.30 2.13
C ASP A 404 -29.22 -6.14 1.90
N MET A 405 -29.06 -5.78 0.63
CA MET A 405 -28.18 -4.72 0.18
C MET A 405 -28.95 -3.47 -0.29
N SER A 406 -30.23 -3.34 0.05
CA SER A 406 -31.11 -2.28 -0.47
C SER A 406 -30.61 -0.87 -0.17
N LEU A 407 -29.99 -0.66 1.00
CA LEU A 407 -29.39 0.62 1.38
C LEU A 407 -28.18 0.94 0.48
N SER A 408 -27.24 0.00 0.36
CA SER A 408 -26.04 0.15 -0.47
C SER A 408 -26.39 0.29 -1.95
N ARG A 409 -27.41 -0.43 -2.45
CA ARG A 409 -27.94 -0.26 -3.79
C ARG A 409 -28.41 1.17 -4.05
N LYS A 410 -29.22 1.75 -3.13
CA LYS A 410 -29.70 3.14 -3.25
C LYS A 410 -28.54 4.12 -3.24
N PHE A 411 -27.54 3.90 -2.39
CA PHE A 411 -26.33 4.71 -2.36
C PHE A 411 -25.60 4.68 -3.70
N TRP A 412 -25.29 3.50 -4.24
CA TRP A 412 -24.55 3.37 -5.51
C TRP A 412 -25.32 3.94 -6.70
N HIS A 413 -26.63 3.74 -6.74
CA HIS A 413 -27.48 4.38 -7.74
C HIS A 413 -27.38 5.92 -7.67
N SER A 414 -27.37 6.49 -6.46
CA SER A 414 -27.21 7.94 -6.28
C SER A 414 -25.79 8.44 -6.60
N GLN A 415 -24.75 7.68 -6.22
CA GLN A 415 -23.35 8.07 -6.44
C GLN A 415 -22.98 8.12 -7.92
N LEU A 416 -23.53 7.21 -8.72
CA LEU A 416 -23.22 7.07 -10.14
C LEU A 416 -24.29 7.73 -11.02
N GLN A 417 -25.24 8.46 -10.42
CA GLN A 417 -26.31 9.10 -11.16
C GLN A 417 -25.77 10.20 -12.07
N GLY A 418 -26.10 10.11 -13.36
CA GLY A 418 -25.74 11.13 -14.34
C GLY A 418 -24.38 10.94 -15.00
N TYR A 419 -23.52 10.07 -14.45
CA TYR A 419 -22.28 9.69 -15.10
C TYR A 419 -22.54 8.69 -16.23
N ASP A 420 -21.96 8.94 -17.41
CA ASP A 420 -21.91 7.94 -18.47
C ASP A 420 -20.82 6.92 -18.15
N MET A 421 -21.23 5.79 -17.58
CA MET A 421 -20.34 4.70 -17.16
C MET A 421 -19.57 4.06 -18.33
N GLU A 422 -19.99 4.29 -19.58
CA GLU A 422 -19.27 3.86 -20.77
C GLU A 422 -18.30 4.93 -21.31
N CYS A 423 -18.31 6.15 -20.74
CA CYS A 423 -17.39 7.22 -21.11
C CYS A 423 -15.94 6.79 -20.89
N SER A 424 -15.19 6.68 -21.98
CA SER A 424 -13.75 6.41 -21.92
C SER A 424 -12.99 7.69 -21.61
N LEU A 425 -12.00 7.59 -20.72
CA LEU A 425 -11.03 8.66 -20.55
C LEU A 425 -10.26 8.87 -21.86
N SER A 426 -10.08 10.12 -22.25
CA SER A 426 -9.34 10.51 -23.47
C SER A 426 -7.83 10.46 -23.22
N LEU A 427 -7.32 9.28 -22.88
CA LEU A 427 -5.89 9.05 -22.64
C LEU A 427 -5.10 9.07 -23.98
N PRO A 428 -3.81 9.41 -23.95
CA PRO A 428 -2.95 9.45 -25.14
C PRO A 428 -2.55 8.03 -25.58
N PHE A 429 -3.52 7.26 -26.08
CA PHE A 429 -3.29 5.92 -26.60
C PHE A 429 -2.46 5.96 -27.90
N ASP A 430 -1.47 5.07 -28.02
CA ASP A 430 -0.70 4.89 -29.26
C ASP A 430 -1.51 4.08 -30.29
N GLN A 431 -2.39 3.21 -29.81
CA GLN A 431 -3.21 2.31 -30.62
C GLN A 431 -4.67 2.35 -30.17
N GLN A 432 -5.59 2.15 -31.12
CA GLN A 432 -7.02 2.04 -30.81
C GLN A 432 -7.40 0.60 -30.46
N ARG A 433 -8.19 0.44 -29.40
CA ARG A 433 -8.75 -0.85 -29.01
C ARG A 433 -9.72 -1.36 -30.08
N SER A 434 -9.46 -2.54 -30.62
CA SER A 434 -10.38 -3.20 -31.56
C SER A 434 -11.68 -3.58 -30.85
N LEU A 435 -12.82 -3.03 -31.29
CA LEU A 435 -14.15 -3.31 -30.73
C LEU A 435 -14.60 -4.77 -30.93
N THR A 436 -13.99 -5.51 -31.86
CA THR A 436 -14.36 -6.89 -32.18
C THR A 436 -13.54 -7.94 -31.45
N ASN A 437 -12.39 -7.57 -30.87
CA ASN A 437 -11.53 -8.53 -30.18
C ASN A 437 -11.62 -8.35 -28.66
N GLN A 438 -12.37 -9.25 -28.00
CA GLN A 438 -12.47 -9.27 -26.54
C GLN A 438 -11.22 -9.86 -25.87
N GLN A 439 -10.37 -10.55 -26.64
CA GLN A 439 -9.11 -11.12 -26.14
C GLN A 439 -8.01 -10.06 -26.11
N ARG A 440 -7.27 -10.04 -25.00
CA ARG A 440 -6.11 -9.17 -24.77
C ARG A 440 -4.83 -10.00 -24.81
N SER A 441 -3.70 -9.36 -25.14
CA SER A 441 -2.40 -10.02 -24.96
C SER A 441 -2.10 -10.23 -23.48
N GLY A 442 -2.57 -9.29 -22.65
CA GLY A 442 -2.29 -9.19 -21.22
C GLY A 442 -0.87 -8.71 -20.90
N LEU A 443 -0.07 -8.37 -21.90
CA LEU A 443 1.27 -7.81 -21.71
C LEU A 443 1.18 -6.37 -21.23
N ALA A 444 2.17 -5.95 -20.45
CA ALA A 444 2.28 -4.58 -19.97
C ALA A 444 3.43 -3.79 -20.58
N SER A 445 3.25 -2.48 -20.62
CA SER A 445 4.30 -1.48 -20.72
C SER A 445 4.39 -0.78 -19.35
N ILE A 446 5.56 -0.85 -18.70
CA ILE A 446 5.77 -0.33 -17.34
C ILE A 446 6.71 0.88 -17.33
N ALA A 447 6.43 1.84 -16.44
CA ALA A 447 7.39 2.84 -15.97
C ALA A 447 7.34 2.97 -14.43
N GLU A 448 8.50 3.13 -13.81
CA GLU A 448 8.65 3.34 -12.37
C GLU A 448 9.19 4.76 -12.11
N ILE A 449 8.64 5.42 -11.09
CA ILE A 449 9.16 6.68 -10.55
C ILE A 449 9.53 6.41 -9.09
N THR A 450 10.74 6.78 -8.70
CA THR A 450 11.14 6.84 -7.29
C THR A 450 11.27 8.30 -6.90
N PHE A 451 10.54 8.73 -5.87
CA PHE A 451 10.65 10.08 -5.35
C PHE A 451 11.80 10.17 -4.33
N ASP A 452 12.47 11.32 -4.32
CA ASP A 452 13.49 11.57 -3.30
C ASP A 452 12.89 11.71 -1.90
N ASN A 453 13.78 11.77 -0.90
CA ASN A 453 13.37 11.86 0.49
C ASN A 453 12.66 13.18 0.83
N GLU A 454 12.93 14.28 0.11
CA GLU A 454 12.30 15.57 0.38
C GLU A 454 10.84 15.55 -0.08
N LEU A 455 10.58 15.15 -1.32
CA LEU A 455 9.25 14.98 -1.89
C LEU A 455 8.43 13.95 -1.11
N CYS A 456 9.04 12.82 -0.75
CA CYS A 456 8.40 11.82 0.11
C CYS A 456 7.99 12.43 1.45
N THR A 457 8.89 13.15 2.12
CA THR A 457 8.58 13.77 3.42
C THR A 457 7.47 14.80 3.29
N SER A 458 7.48 15.61 2.22
CA SER A 458 6.46 16.61 1.94
C SER A 458 5.08 15.98 1.72
N PHE A 459 5.00 14.92 0.90
CA PHE A 459 3.77 14.16 0.66
C PHE A 459 3.19 13.58 1.96
N LEU A 460 4.01 12.89 2.76
CA LEU A 460 3.58 12.29 4.02
C LEU A 460 3.16 13.35 5.06
N LYS A 461 3.87 14.49 5.08
CA LYS A 461 3.56 15.61 5.97
C LYS A 461 2.26 16.31 5.56
N TYR A 462 2.00 16.45 4.27
CA TYR A 462 0.74 16.98 3.75
C TYR A 462 -0.44 16.09 4.16
N ALA A 463 -0.28 14.76 4.00
CA ALA A 463 -1.32 13.81 4.39
C ALA A 463 -1.65 13.92 5.89
N SER A 464 -0.63 13.89 6.74
CA SER A 464 -0.81 14.00 8.19
C SER A 464 -1.37 15.36 8.63
N SER A 465 -0.95 16.48 8.03
CA SER A 465 -1.46 17.81 8.40
C SER A 465 -2.92 18.04 8.03
N HIS A 466 -3.47 17.25 7.10
CA HIS A 466 -4.85 17.33 6.63
C HIS A 466 -5.71 16.13 7.07
N HIS A 467 -5.21 15.27 7.98
CA HIS A 467 -5.89 14.06 8.44
C HIS A 467 -6.33 13.13 7.29
N LEU A 468 -5.43 12.93 6.33
CA LEU A 468 -5.65 12.10 5.15
C LEU A 468 -4.90 10.78 5.27
N THR A 469 -5.49 9.73 4.71
CA THR A 469 -4.75 8.53 4.32
C THR A 469 -3.87 8.84 3.11
N TYR A 470 -2.73 8.13 3.00
CA TYR A 470 -1.88 8.25 1.81
C TYR A 470 -2.61 7.83 0.53
N PHE A 471 -3.56 6.89 0.62
CA PHE A 471 -4.45 6.51 -0.47
C PHE A 471 -5.27 7.70 -0.98
N GLN A 472 -5.93 8.45 -0.08
CA GLN A 472 -6.75 9.61 -0.46
C GLN A 472 -5.92 10.70 -1.14
N LEU A 473 -4.72 11.00 -0.61
CA LEU A 473 -3.83 11.99 -1.20
C LEU A 473 -3.30 11.54 -2.57
N GLY A 474 -2.87 10.28 -2.68
CA GLY A 474 -2.42 9.70 -3.95
C GLY A 474 -3.54 9.68 -5.00
N LEU A 475 -4.76 9.36 -4.59
CA LEU A 475 -5.94 9.35 -5.47
C LEU A 475 -6.28 10.76 -5.96
N ALA A 476 -6.26 11.76 -5.08
CA ALA A 476 -6.47 13.16 -5.47
C ALA A 476 -5.38 13.64 -6.45
N THR A 477 -4.12 13.30 -6.17
CA THR A 477 -2.99 13.57 -7.08
C THR A 477 -3.21 12.93 -8.44
N PHE A 478 -3.70 11.69 -8.48
CA PHE A 478 -3.99 10.97 -9.72
C PHE A 478 -5.17 11.58 -10.49
N TYR A 479 -6.23 12.04 -9.82
CA TYR A 479 -7.33 12.75 -10.49
C TYR A 479 -6.87 14.05 -11.15
N VAL A 480 -6.03 14.84 -10.47
CA VAL A 480 -5.45 16.05 -11.05
C VAL A 480 -4.57 15.69 -12.25
N PHE A 481 -3.79 14.61 -12.16
CA PHE A 481 -3.01 14.12 -13.29
C PHE A 481 -3.89 13.73 -14.47
N LEU A 482 -4.93 12.93 -14.24
CA LEU A 482 -5.86 12.49 -15.27
C LEU A 482 -6.56 13.67 -15.93
N PHE A 483 -7.06 14.64 -15.15
CA PHE A 483 -7.63 15.88 -15.64
C PHE A 483 -6.69 16.60 -16.63
N LYS A 484 -5.41 16.72 -16.27
CA LYS A 484 -4.41 17.35 -17.13
C LYS A 484 -4.06 16.50 -18.35
N LEU A 485 -3.94 15.18 -18.17
CA LEU A 485 -3.55 14.22 -19.21
C LEU A 485 -4.65 14.08 -20.28
N THR A 486 -5.91 14.18 -19.90
CA THR A 486 -7.08 14.12 -20.80
C THR A 486 -7.48 15.48 -21.37
N HIS A 487 -6.60 16.47 -21.30
CA HIS A 487 -6.83 17.83 -21.82
C HIS A 487 -8.03 18.55 -21.20
N GLY A 488 -8.26 18.33 -19.90
CA GLY A 488 -9.26 19.07 -19.11
C GLY A 488 -10.60 18.36 -18.94
N GLN A 489 -10.67 17.03 -19.14
CA GLN A 489 -11.88 16.27 -18.84
C GLN A 489 -12.17 16.35 -17.32
N THR A 490 -13.29 16.96 -16.95
CA THR A 490 -13.67 17.20 -15.55
C THR A 490 -14.43 16.03 -14.93
N ASP A 491 -15.21 15.32 -15.74
CA ASP A 491 -16.03 14.20 -15.30
C ASP A 491 -15.25 12.88 -15.45
N LEU A 492 -14.72 12.39 -14.32
CA LEU A 492 -13.76 11.30 -14.25
C LEU A 492 -14.31 10.16 -13.38
N CYS A 493 -14.32 8.93 -13.90
CA CYS A 493 -14.56 7.74 -13.10
C CYS A 493 -13.44 6.74 -13.33
N ILE A 494 -12.81 6.30 -12.25
CA ILE A 494 -11.82 5.25 -12.27
C ILE A 494 -12.21 4.14 -11.29
N SER A 495 -11.43 3.07 -11.28
CA SER A 495 -11.59 1.98 -10.33
C SER A 495 -10.49 1.98 -9.28
N SER A 496 -10.83 1.50 -8.09
CA SER A 496 -9.85 1.13 -7.08
C SER A 496 -10.28 -0.13 -6.34
N ILE A 497 -9.36 -0.74 -5.62
CA ILE A 497 -9.58 -1.99 -4.90
C ILE A 497 -9.87 -1.75 -3.43
N ASN A 498 -10.75 -2.58 -2.87
CA ASN A 498 -11.04 -2.64 -1.45
C ASN A 498 -10.84 -4.07 -0.96
N ALA A 499 -10.24 -4.25 0.21
CA ALA A 499 -10.06 -5.55 0.85
C ALA A 499 -11.39 -6.26 1.14
N ASN A 500 -12.50 -5.50 1.28
CA ASN A 500 -13.86 -6.03 1.44
C ASN A 500 -14.03 -7.02 2.61
N ARG A 501 -13.28 -6.80 3.69
CA ARG A 501 -13.38 -7.54 4.96
C ARG A 501 -14.08 -6.65 5.99
N TYR A 502 -15.36 -6.38 5.71
CA TYR A 502 -16.21 -5.42 6.42
C TYR A 502 -16.94 -6.02 7.64
N ARG A 503 -16.69 -7.29 7.96
CA ARG A 503 -17.19 -7.99 9.15
C ARG A 503 -16.03 -8.65 9.88
N SER A 504 -16.15 -8.75 11.20
CA SER A 504 -15.13 -9.33 12.08
C SER A 504 -14.81 -10.79 11.72
N GLU A 505 -15.84 -11.52 11.31
CA GLU A 505 -15.83 -12.93 10.92
C GLU A 505 -14.96 -13.16 9.67
N LEU A 506 -14.77 -12.12 8.84
CA LEU A 506 -14.00 -12.20 7.59
C LEU A 506 -12.52 -11.84 7.78
N VAL A 507 -12.14 -11.18 8.87
CA VAL A 507 -10.78 -10.61 9.03
C VAL A 507 -9.70 -11.69 9.03
N ASN A 508 -9.98 -12.88 9.57
CA ASN A 508 -9.04 -13.99 9.70
C ASN A 508 -9.29 -15.15 8.73
N MET A 509 -10.12 -14.93 7.70
CA MET A 509 -10.46 -15.97 6.73
C MET A 509 -9.55 -15.93 5.49
N ILE A 510 -9.05 -17.07 5.02
CA ILE A 510 -8.38 -17.13 3.71
C ILE A 510 -9.45 -17.14 2.62
N GLY A 511 -9.26 -16.37 1.55
CA GLY A 511 -10.21 -16.31 0.44
C GLY A 511 -9.98 -15.13 -0.50
N MET A 512 -10.84 -15.01 -1.50
CA MET A 512 -10.82 -13.92 -2.48
C MET A 512 -11.91 -12.88 -2.16
N PHE A 513 -11.62 -11.93 -1.28
CA PHE A 513 -12.61 -10.92 -0.87
C PHE A 513 -12.53 -9.64 -1.70
N VAL A 514 -11.34 -9.33 -2.21
CA VAL A 514 -11.03 -8.05 -2.85
C VAL A 514 -12.10 -7.67 -3.88
N SER A 515 -12.70 -6.51 -3.65
CA SER A 515 -13.71 -5.93 -4.53
C SER A 515 -13.12 -4.75 -5.29
N THR A 516 -13.61 -4.50 -6.49
CA THR A 516 -13.24 -3.34 -7.31
C THR A 516 -14.43 -2.39 -7.37
N LEU A 517 -14.22 -1.14 -6.98
CA LEU A 517 -15.29 -0.15 -6.86
C LEU A 517 -15.05 1.06 -7.77
N PRO A 518 -16.11 1.65 -8.36
CA PRO A 518 -16.00 2.91 -9.07
C PRO A 518 -15.80 4.06 -8.08
N TYR A 519 -14.86 4.95 -8.40
CA TYR A 519 -14.70 6.24 -7.77
C TYR A 519 -15.01 7.28 -8.84
N HIS A 520 -16.16 7.94 -8.70
CA HIS A 520 -16.63 8.98 -9.62
C HIS A 520 -16.43 10.37 -9.00
N VAL A 521 -15.75 11.24 -9.74
CA VAL A 521 -15.37 12.59 -9.33
C VAL A 521 -15.58 13.54 -10.51
N GLU A 522 -16.40 14.57 -10.30
CA GLU A 522 -16.50 15.72 -11.18
C GLU A 522 -15.65 16.87 -10.62
N LEU A 523 -14.60 17.26 -11.32
CA LEU A 523 -13.65 18.30 -10.90
C LEU A 523 -14.05 19.69 -11.41
N ASP A 524 -13.94 20.71 -10.56
CA ASP A 524 -13.92 22.10 -11.03
C ASP A 524 -12.48 22.49 -11.41
N PRO A 525 -12.21 22.90 -12.67
CA PRO A 525 -10.89 23.34 -13.10
C PRO A 525 -10.31 24.51 -12.28
N HIS A 526 -11.18 25.30 -11.63
CA HIS A 526 -10.78 26.45 -10.83
C HIS A 526 -10.39 26.11 -9.39
N TRP A 527 -10.67 24.90 -8.92
CA TRP A 527 -10.27 24.45 -7.60
C TRP A 527 -8.75 24.47 -7.44
N SER A 528 -8.33 24.83 -6.24
CA SER A 528 -7.00 24.56 -5.70
C SER A 528 -6.79 23.06 -5.46
N PHE A 529 -5.55 22.64 -5.26
CA PHE A 529 -5.26 21.25 -4.94
C PHE A 529 -5.92 20.81 -3.62
N ASP A 530 -5.92 21.68 -2.61
CA ASP A 530 -6.54 21.40 -1.31
C ASP A 530 -8.06 21.15 -1.42
N GLU A 531 -8.75 21.88 -2.31
CA GLU A 531 -10.18 21.69 -2.58
C GLU A 531 -10.44 20.34 -3.27
N VAL A 532 -9.60 19.95 -4.23
CA VAL A 532 -9.69 18.61 -4.86
C VAL A 532 -9.46 17.52 -3.83
N VAL A 533 -8.43 17.65 -3.00
CA VAL A 533 -8.10 16.68 -1.95
C VAL A 533 -9.26 16.50 -0.98
N LYS A 534 -9.86 17.61 -0.51
CA LYS A 534 -11.02 17.57 0.37
C LYS A 534 -12.21 16.87 -0.29
N TYR A 535 -12.50 17.19 -1.55
CA TYR A 535 -13.60 16.55 -2.27
C TYR A 535 -13.38 15.04 -2.45
N VAL A 536 -12.16 14.63 -2.81
CA VAL A 536 -11.79 13.21 -2.93
C VAL A 536 -11.84 12.50 -1.58
N GLN A 537 -11.45 13.15 -0.49
CA GLN A 537 -11.57 12.61 0.87
C GLN A 537 -13.05 12.33 1.20
N GLU A 538 -13.94 13.30 1.00
CA GLU A 538 -15.38 13.16 1.24
C GLU A 538 -15.98 12.00 0.40
N LYS A 539 -15.60 11.90 -0.87
CA LYS A 539 -16.00 10.80 -1.75
C LYS A 539 -15.54 9.44 -1.24
N CYS A 540 -14.25 9.29 -0.92
CA CYS A 540 -13.71 8.07 -0.34
C CYS A 540 -14.46 7.65 0.93
N LEU A 541 -14.67 8.59 1.86
CA LEU A 541 -15.35 8.32 3.12
C LEU A 541 -16.80 7.83 2.90
N SER A 542 -17.54 8.48 2.01
CA SER A 542 -18.91 8.06 1.70
C SER A 542 -19.01 6.65 1.12
N ILE A 543 -18.00 6.22 0.34
CA ILE A 543 -17.95 4.90 -0.27
C ILE A 543 -17.69 3.81 0.78
N LEU A 544 -16.94 4.09 1.85
CA LEU A 544 -16.49 3.06 2.81
C LEU A 544 -17.64 2.25 3.40
N GLU A 545 -18.73 2.90 3.83
CA GLU A 545 -19.88 2.22 4.46
C GLU A 545 -20.64 1.31 3.48
N HIS A 546 -20.55 1.58 2.17
CA HIS A 546 -21.22 0.84 1.10
C HIS A 546 -20.26 0.02 0.23
N SER A 547 -19.00 -0.05 0.64
CA SER A 547 -17.91 -0.67 -0.10
C SER A 547 -18.04 -2.20 -0.20
N HIS A 548 -18.93 -2.78 0.59
CA HIS A 548 -19.31 -4.18 0.58
C HIS A 548 -20.31 -4.54 -0.53
N TYR A 549 -20.87 -3.55 -1.24
CA TYR A 549 -21.75 -3.79 -2.38
C TYR A 549 -20.94 -4.36 -3.55
N PRO A 550 -21.25 -5.57 -4.03
CA PRO A 550 -20.47 -6.21 -5.08
C PRO A 550 -20.52 -5.45 -6.41
N LEU A 551 -19.37 -5.41 -7.10
CA LEU A 551 -19.26 -4.80 -8.43
C LEU A 551 -20.27 -5.39 -9.43
N GLN A 552 -20.53 -6.69 -9.37
CA GLN A 552 -21.46 -7.38 -10.24
C GLN A 552 -22.89 -6.82 -10.09
N HIS A 553 -23.26 -6.44 -8.88
CA HIS A 553 -24.54 -5.76 -8.65
C HIS A 553 -24.54 -4.36 -9.25
N ILE A 554 -23.46 -3.56 -9.04
CA ILE A 554 -23.30 -2.24 -9.67
C ILE A 554 -23.46 -2.34 -11.19
N LEU A 555 -22.75 -3.26 -11.83
CA LEU A 555 -22.83 -3.49 -13.28
C LEU A 555 -24.25 -3.89 -13.71
N SER A 556 -24.91 -4.79 -12.97
CA SER A 556 -26.25 -5.26 -13.29
C SER A 556 -27.32 -4.18 -13.14
N ASP A 557 -27.23 -3.35 -12.09
CA ASP A 557 -28.16 -2.26 -11.81
C ASP A 557 -28.05 -1.15 -12.86
N LEU A 558 -26.84 -0.94 -13.40
CA LEU A 558 -26.56 0.00 -14.49
C LEU A 558 -26.80 -0.60 -15.88
N HIS A 559 -27.26 -1.85 -15.97
CA HIS A 559 -27.47 -2.59 -17.22
C HIS A 559 -26.23 -2.70 -18.12
N LEU A 560 -25.04 -2.70 -17.50
CA LEU A 560 -23.76 -2.85 -18.17
C LEU A 560 -23.46 -4.34 -18.36
N THR A 561 -23.56 -4.81 -19.60
CA THR A 561 -23.46 -6.25 -19.93
C THR A 561 -22.07 -6.67 -20.43
N ARG A 562 -21.13 -5.72 -20.57
CA ARG A 562 -19.77 -5.98 -21.06
C ARG A 562 -18.80 -6.15 -19.90
N SER A 563 -17.82 -7.05 -20.07
CA SER A 563 -16.72 -7.25 -19.12
C SER A 563 -15.68 -6.11 -19.13
N ASN A 564 -15.64 -5.31 -20.19
CA ASN A 564 -14.72 -4.19 -20.38
C ASN A 564 -15.48 -2.86 -20.27
N VAL A 565 -15.85 -2.47 -19.06
CA VAL A 565 -16.46 -1.15 -18.81
C VAL A 565 -15.34 -0.13 -18.60
N SER A 566 -15.46 1.04 -19.24
CA SER A 566 -14.40 2.07 -19.28
C SER A 566 -13.79 2.41 -17.92
N PHE A 567 -14.60 2.64 -16.88
CA PHE A 567 -14.08 2.98 -15.55
C PHE A 567 -13.24 1.87 -14.90
N LEU A 568 -13.48 0.60 -15.26
CA LEU A 568 -12.69 -0.54 -14.75
C LEU A 568 -11.32 -0.61 -15.41
N GLU A 569 -11.12 0.06 -16.54
CA GLU A 569 -9.87 -0.03 -17.30
C GLU A 569 -8.82 1.00 -16.86
N THR A 570 -9.24 2.00 -16.08
CA THR A 570 -8.33 2.92 -15.39
C THR A 570 -8.36 2.60 -13.90
N MET A 571 -7.22 2.24 -13.33
CA MET A 571 -7.12 1.75 -11.96
C MET A 571 -6.12 2.58 -11.13
N PHE A 572 -6.51 2.88 -9.90
CA PHE A 572 -5.61 3.44 -8.90
C PHE A 572 -5.47 2.50 -7.72
N ASP A 573 -4.26 2.35 -7.20
CA ASP A 573 -3.99 1.61 -5.98
C ASP A 573 -2.90 2.28 -5.13
N PHE A 574 -2.92 2.00 -3.82
CA PHE A 574 -1.90 2.44 -2.88
C PHE A 574 -1.51 1.29 -1.96
N ILE A 575 -0.23 0.92 -1.99
CA ILE A 575 0.33 -0.16 -1.20
C ILE A 575 1.30 0.43 -0.18
N SER A 576 1.13 0.10 1.10
CA SER A 576 2.13 0.41 2.13
C SER A 576 2.79 -0.89 2.59
N VAL A 577 4.12 -0.97 2.41
CA VAL A 577 4.93 -2.08 2.93
C VAL A 577 5.09 -1.91 4.44
N SER A 578 5.02 -3.02 5.17
CA SER A 578 5.29 -3.08 6.62
C SER A 578 6.25 -4.22 6.91
N ARG A 579 6.92 -4.22 8.06
CA ARG A 579 7.91 -5.28 8.42
C ARG A 579 7.31 -6.67 8.47
N ASP A 580 6.01 -6.75 8.75
CA ASP A 580 5.30 -8.01 8.89
C ASP A 580 4.73 -8.52 7.56
N MET A 581 4.69 -7.68 6.52
CA MET A 581 4.26 -8.11 5.19
C MET A 581 5.25 -9.16 4.68
N GLY A 582 4.75 -10.38 4.49
CA GLY A 582 5.58 -11.48 4.00
C GLY A 582 6.58 -12.03 5.03
N HIS A 583 6.46 -11.68 6.31
CA HIS A 583 7.34 -12.26 7.33
C HIS A 583 6.96 -13.72 7.61
N LEU A 584 7.92 -14.62 7.48
CA LEU A 584 7.77 -16.04 7.81
C LEU A 584 8.90 -16.47 8.75
N SER A 585 8.53 -16.98 9.92
CA SER A 585 9.46 -17.61 10.86
C SER A 585 9.00 -19.03 11.17
N LEU A 586 9.91 -19.99 11.10
CA LEU A 586 9.67 -21.40 11.40
C LEU A 586 10.54 -21.76 12.61
N ASN A 587 9.92 -21.88 13.78
CA ASN A 587 10.60 -21.87 15.08
C ASN A 587 11.48 -20.61 15.24
N ASP A 588 12.78 -20.79 15.53
CA ASP A 588 13.76 -19.72 15.66
C ASP A 588 14.39 -19.32 14.31
N THR A 589 14.00 -19.97 13.21
CA THR A 589 14.54 -19.71 11.87
C THR A 589 13.69 -18.69 11.14
N ASN A 590 14.30 -17.56 10.78
CA ASN A 590 13.65 -16.54 9.95
C ASN A 590 13.88 -16.82 8.46
N LEU A 591 12.81 -16.64 7.68
CA LEU A 591 12.83 -16.75 6.23
C LEU A 591 12.63 -15.37 5.62
N GLU A 592 13.51 -15.02 4.68
CA GLU A 592 13.44 -13.77 3.93
C GLU A 592 12.59 -14.00 2.69
N GLN A 593 11.54 -13.19 2.52
CA GLN A 593 10.80 -13.16 1.26
C GLN A 593 11.66 -12.50 0.18
N MET A 594 11.79 -13.17 -0.96
CA MET A 594 12.53 -12.69 -2.10
C MET A 594 11.60 -12.11 -3.16
N SER A 595 12.01 -11.01 -3.77
CA SER A 595 11.35 -10.49 -4.97
C SER A 595 11.58 -11.44 -6.15
N LEU A 596 10.51 -11.72 -6.86
CA LEU A 596 10.53 -12.43 -8.14
C LEU A 596 10.64 -11.38 -9.25
N GLU A 597 11.69 -11.47 -10.05
CA GLU A 597 11.74 -10.76 -11.32
C GLU A 597 10.74 -11.46 -12.25
N GLN A 598 9.66 -10.76 -12.61
CA GLN A 598 8.70 -11.30 -13.57
C GLN A 598 9.40 -11.42 -14.92
N SER A 599 9.38 -12.61 -15.52
CA SER A 599 9.88 -12.83 -16.87
C SER A 599 9.04 -12.11 -17.93
N VAL A 600 7.80 -11.79 -17.59
CA VAL A 600 6.84 -11.07 -18.44
C VAL A 600 6.08 -10.06 -17.60
N GLU A 601 6.14 -8.80 -18.00
CA GLU A 601 5.31 -7.72 -17.43
C GLU A 601 3.85 -7.92 -17.89
N VAL A 602 2.90 -7.93 -16.95
CA VAL A 602 1.48 -8.18 -17.24
C VAL A 602 0.56 -7.07 -16.75
N SER A 603 -0.53 -6.81 -17.49
CA SER A 603 -1.55 -5.81 -17.12
C SER A 603 -2.96 -6.36 -17.19
N LYS A 604 -3.72 -6.22 -16.09
CA LYS A 604 -5.16 -6.55 -16.01
C LYS A 604 -6.06 -5.42 -16.55
N PHE A 605 -5.51 -4.22 -16.69
CA PHE A 605 -6.20 -2.97 -16.98
C PHE A 605 -5.53 -2.24 -18.16
N ASP A 606 -6.20 -1.22 -18.69
CA ASP A 606 -5.63 -0.42 -19.79
C ASP A 606 -4.58 0.55 -19.27
N PHE A 607 -4.87 1.17 -18.13
CA PHE A 607 -4.01 2.15 -17.48
C PHE A 607 -4.11 1.99 -15.97
N SER A 608 -3.00 1.75 -15.28
CA SER A 608 -2.99 1.70 -13.81
C SER A 608 -1.83 2.46 -13.22
N LEU A 609 -2.10 3.13 -12.10
CA LEU A 609 -1.09 3.79 -11.28
C LEU A 609 -1.16 3.22 -9.86
N THR A 610 -0.06 2.63 -9.41
CA THR A 610 0.09 2.15 -8.04
C THR A 610 1.15 2.96 -7.32
N PHE A 611 0.76 3.61 -6.23
CA PHE A 611 1.72 4.15 -5.26
C PHE A 611 2.23 3.04 -4.36
N GLU A 612 3.53 3.04 -4.08
CA GLU A 612 4.14 2.19 -3.05
C GLU A 612 4.85 3.06 -2.01
N HIS A 613 4.47 2.88 -0.75
CA HIS A 613 5.16 3.46 0.38
C HIS A 613 5.91 2.37 1.14
N ASN A 614 7.24 2.43 1.13
CA ASN A 614 8.12 1.49 1.80
C ASN A 614 8.95 2.21 2.88
N PRO A 615 8.43 2.32 4.12
CA PRO A 615 9.13 3.02 5.20
C PRO A 615 10.41 2.32 5.66
N LEU A 616 10.67 1.09 5.19
CA LEU A 616 11.86 0.31 5.51
C LEU A 616 13.01 0.53 4.53
N SER A 617 12.72 1.17 3.40
CA SER A 617 13.72 1.49 2.39
C SER A 617 14.41 2.81 2.73
N ASP A 618 15.74 2.86 2.63
CA ASP A 618 16.47 4.12 2.81
C ASP A 618 16.37 5.05 1.59
N ASN A 619 16.21 4.47 0.39
CA ASN A 619 16.33 5.17 -0.89
C ASN A 619 15.06 5.11 -1.77
N LYS A 620 14.08 4.27 -1.43
CA LYS A 620 12.80 4.12 -2.16
C LYS A 620 11.62 4.15 -1.19
N LYS A 621 11.48 5.25 -0.44
CA LYS A 621 10.42 5.37 0.57
C LYS A 621 9.05 5.57 -0.04
N LEU A 622 8.99 6.27 -1.17
CA LEU A 622 7.79 6.48 -1.95
C LEU A 622 8.12 6.30 -3.43
N SER A 623 7.38 5.45 -4.12
CA SER A 623 7.47 5.24 -5.56
C SER A 623 6.09 5.12 -6.19
N CYS A 624 6.06 5.22 -7.52
CA CYS A 624 4.89 5.03 -8.35
C CYS A 624 5.21 4.07 -9.49
N HIS A 625 4.28 3.17 -9.77
CA HIS A 625 4.38 2.22 -10.86
C HIS A 625 3.20 2.44 -11.82
N PHE A 626 3.53 2.83 -13.05
CA PHE A 626 2.58 2.84 -14.16
C PHE A 626 2.61 1.46 -14.81
N VAL A 627 1.48 0.76 -14.83
CA VAL A 627 1.33 -0.52 -15.54
C VAL A 627 0.18 -0.37 -16.52
N CYS A 628 0.51 -0.34 -17.80
CA CYS A 628 -0.45 -0.06 -18.87
C CYS A 628 -0.48 -1.22 -19.87
N SER A 629 -1.61 -1.42 -20.56
CA SER A 629 -1.73 -2.45 -21.57
C SER A 629 -0.78 -2.17 -22.75
N HIS A 630 0.09 -3.12 -23.06
CA HIS A 630 0.99 -3.04 -24.22
C HIS A 630 0.21 -2.99 -25.55
N ASP A 631 -1.03 -3.46 -25.55
CA ASP A 631 -1.93 -3.39 -26.72
C ASP A 631 -2.36 -1.94 -27.05
N LEU A 632 -2.12 -1.00 -26.14
CA LEU A 632 -2.57 0.40 -26.25
C LEU A 632 -1.45 1.42 -26.10
N PHE A 633 -0.41 1.08 -25.32
CA PHE A 633 0.67 1.99 -25.00
C PHE A 633 2.05 1.37 -25.25
N GLU A 634 2.88 2.08 -25.98
CA GLU A 634 4.30 1.82 -26.13
C GLU A 634 5.06 2.22 -24.86
N LYS A 635 6.20 1.56 -24.61
CA LYS A 635 7.05 1.83 -23.44
C LYS A 635 7.60 3.27 -23.43
N SER A 636 7.87 3.84 -24.60
CA SER A 636 8.26 5.26 -24.78
C SER A 636 7.17 6.20 -24.27
N THR A 637 5.92 5.97 -24.67
CA THR A 637 4.77 6.78 -24.27
C THR A 637 4.54 6.70 -22.77
N ILE A 638 4.57 5.51 -22.16
CA ILE A 638 4.43 5.37 -20.70
C ILE A 638 5.59 6.04 -19.94
N SER A 639 6.81 5.97 -20.47
CA SER A 639 7.96 6.65 -19.86
C SER A 639 7.78 8.17 -19.87
N GLN A 640 7.26 8.74 -20.97
CA GLN A 640 6.94 10.17 -21.05
C GLN A 640 5.79 10.54 -20.09
N ILE A 641 4.72 9.75 -20.05
CA ILE A 641 3.61 9.97 -19.10
C ILE A 641 4.12 9.97 -17.66
N ALA A 642 5.01 9.03 -17.30
CA ALA A 642 5.62 8.97 -15.98
C ALA A 642 6.47 10.22 -15.67
N GLN A 643 7.30 10.69 -16.62
CA GLN A 643 8.06 11.94 -16.45
C GLN A 643 7.15 13.15 -16.23
N ARG A 644 6.03 13.23 -16.97
CA ARG A 644 5.03 14.31 -16.80
C ARG A 644 4.33 14.23 -15.43
N PHE A 645 4.04 13.01 -14.96
CA PHE A 645 3.51 12.80 -13.62
C PHE A 645 4.49 13.25 -12.54
N GLN A 646 5.77 12.84 -12.66
CA GLN A 646 6.82 13.24 -11.73
C GLN A 646 6.94 14.77 -11.66
N TYR A 647 6.96 15.45 -12.80
CA TYR A 647 7.05 16.91 -12.85
C TYR A 647 5.82 17.61 -12.23
N MET A 648 4.62 17.05 -12.40
CA MET A 648 3.43 17.54 -11.70
C MET A 648 3.50 17.29 -10.19
N PHE A 649 4.03 16.13 -9.78
CA PHE A 649 4.21 15.78 -8.38
C PHE A 649 5.21 16.73 -7.69
N GLU A 650 6.31 17.06 -8.35
CA GLU A 650 7.29 18.06 -7.90
C GLU A 650 6.63 19.43 -7.71
N GLN A 651 5.82 19.88 -8.67
CA GLN A 651 5.05 21.14 -8.54
C GLN A 651 4.14 21.18 -7.31
N LEU A 652 3.59 20.03 -6.90
CA LEU A 652 2.69 19.94 -5.75
C LEU A 652 3.45 19.84 -4.43
N PHE A 653 4.57 19.13 -4.36
CA PHE A 653 5.19 18.74 -3.10
C PHE A 653 6.61 19.29 -2.86
N GLU A 654 7.25 19.97 -3.82
CA GLU A 654 8.60 20.54 -3.63
C GLU A 654 8.56 21.75 -2.67
N THR A 655 9.37 21.71 -1.61
CA THR A 655 9.47 22.79 -0.61
C THR A 655 10.54 23.82 -0.98
N LYS A 656 10.21 24.84 -1.80
CA LYS A 656 11.21 25.87 -2.15
C LYS A 656 11.47 26.88 -1.03
N SER A 657 12.75 27.09 -0.73
CA SER A 657 13.22 28.32 -0.10
C SER A 657 13.05 29.48 -1.09
N SER A 658 12.29 30.50 -0.69
CA SER A 658 12.05 31.80 -1.36
C SER A 658 12.90 32.15 -2.60
N ASN A 659 12.29 32.20 -3.81
CA ASN A 659 12.42 33.27 -4.84
C ASN A 659 12.04 32.90 -6.30
N THR A 660 11.34 31.80 -6.59
CA THR A 660 10.74 31.58 -7.93
C THR A 660 9.23 31.38 -7.82
N PRO A 661 8.40 32.07 -8.62
CA PRO A 661 6.96 31.86 -8.61
C PRO A 661 6.64 30.59 -9.40
N MET A 662 6.57 29.45 -8.71
CA MET A 662 5.77 28.32 -9.18
C MET A 662 4.48 28.25 -8.35
N ILE A 663 3.43 27.80 -9.02
CA ILE A 663 2.03 27.66 -8.61
C ILE A 663 1.94 27.17 -7.15
N SER A 664 1.54 28.08 -6.25
CA SER A 664 1.16 27.73 -4.88
C SER A 664 0.08 26.63 -4.92
N MET A 665 0.08 25.66 -3.99
CA MET A 665 -1.02 24.69 -3.86
C MET A 665 -2.41 25.36 -3.75
N SER A 666 -2.44 26.64 -3.34
CA SER A 666 -3.61 27.51 -3.31
C SER A 666 -4.07 28.04 -4.69
N SER A 667 -3.40 27.66 -5.77
CA SER A 667 -3.73 28.11 -7.11
C SER A 667 -4.37 27.01 -7.94
N SER A 668 -5.22 27.43 -8.87
CA SER A 668 -6.10 26.54 -9.63
C SER A 668 -5.32 25.42 -10.32
N ILE A 669 -5.86 24.20 -10.27
CA ILE A 669 -5.30 23.00 -10.90
C ILE A 669 -5.06 23.17 -12.41
N ASN A 670 -5.78 24.10 -13.07
CA ASN A 670 -5.50 24.47 -14.47
C ASN A 670 -4.07 24.94 -14.71
N LYS A 671 -3.47 25.61 -13.72
CA LYS A 671 -2.15 26.21 -13.87
C LYS A 671 -1.03 25.16 -13.88
N LEU A 672 -1.24 23.99 -13.27
CA LEU A 672 -0.24 22.93 -13.22
C LEU A 672 0.20 22.54 -14.64
N ALA A 673 1.51 22.43 -14.86
CA ALA A 673 2.06 22.09 -16.16
C ALA A 673 2.34 20.59 -16.27
N LEU A 674 2.00 19.99 -17.41
CA LEU A 674 2.50 18.66 -17.81
C LEU A 674 3.57 18.74 -18.89
N ILE A 675 3.82 19.93 -19.48
CA ILE A 675 4.92 20.12 -20.43
C ILE A 675 6.20 20.28 -19.63
N LEU A 676 7.21 19.48 -19.96
CA LEU A 676 8.50 19.53 -19.28
C LEU A 676 9.23 20.83 -19.65
N PRO A 677 10.09 21.39 -18.77
CA PRO A 677 10.83 22.62 -19.07
C PRO A 677 11.62 22.56 -20.38
N ASP A 678 12.34 21.46 -20.62
CA ASP A 678 13.12 21.28 -21.84
C ASP A 678 12.23 21.24 -23.10
N GLU A 679 11.06 20.61 -23.02
CA GLU A 679 10.07 20.61 -24.12
C GLU A 679 9.50 22.02 -24.35
N ALA A 680 9.28 22.79 -23.29
CA ALA A 680 8.81 24.16 -23.40
C ALA A 680 9.85 25.04 -24.09
N GLU A 681 11.14 24.91 -23.72
CA GLU A 681 12.25 25.61 -24.37
C GLU A 681 12.38 25.24 -25.85
N GLU A 682 12.26 23.95 -26.19
CA GLU A 682 12.26 23.50 -27.60
C GLU A 682 11.07 24.05 -28.38
N MET A 683 9.86 24.01 -27.82
CA MET A 683 8.67 24.61 -28.45
C MET A 683 8.86 26.11 -28.65
N GLU A 684 9.42 26.82 -27.66
CA GLU A 684 9.71 28.25 -27.75
C GLU A 684 10.70 28.53 -28.89
N LEU A 685 11.78 27.75 -29.00
CA LEU A 685 12.75 27.84 -30.09
C LEU A 685 12.13 27.59 -31.46
N VAL A 686 11.28 26.58 -31.61
CA VAL A 686 10.58 26.27 -32.86
C VAL A 686 9.60 27.38 -33.23
N VAL A 687 8.85 27.90 -32.26
CA VAL A 687 7.93 29.03 -32.46
C VAL A 687 8.73 30.28 -32.86
N PHE A 688 9.85 30.57 -32.20
CA PHE A 688 10.72 31.69 -32.55
C PHE A 688 11.32 31.56 -33.94
N GLN A 689 11.83 30.39 -34.33
CA GLN A 689 12.33 30.15 -35.69
C GLN A 689 11.23 30.31 -36.75
N ARG A 690 10.02 29.81 -36.49
CA ARG A 690 8.88 29.99 -37.40
C ARG A 690 8.48 31.46 -37.51
N LEU A 691 8.43 32.19 -36.40
CA LEU A 691 8.15 33.62 -36.38
C LEU A 691 9.24 34.43 -37.08
N GLU A 692 10.52 34.09 -36.90
CA GLU A 692 11.65 34.75 -37.56
C GLU A 692 11.62 34.53 -39.08
N ASN A 693 11.28 33.32 -39.54
CA ASN A 693 11.05 33.05 -40.97
C ASN A 693 9.89 33.88 -41.53
N ILE A 694 8.78 34.01 -40.80
CA ILE A 694 7.62 34.83 -41.20
C ILE A 694 7.99 36.32 -41.25
N VAL A 695 8.80 36.81 -40.29
CA VAL A 695 9.25 38.21 -40.25
C VAL A 695 10.23 38.52 -41.39
N ASN A 696 11.13 37.58 -41.71
CA ASN A 696 12.06 37.71 -42.84
C ASN A 696 11.35 37.69 -44.21
N GLU A 697 10.14 37.13 -44.29
CA GLU A 697 9.27 37.18 -45.49
C GLU A 697 8.47 38.50 -45.63
N GLY A 698 8.66 39.47 -44.73
CA GLY A 698 8.39 40.88 -45.02
C GLY A 698 6.99 41.42 -44.71
N MET A 699 6.50 41.28 -43.47
CA MET A 699 5.31 42.02 -43.00
C MET A 699 5.51 42.69 -41.62
N ILE A 700 5.67 44.02 -41.64
CA ILE A 700 5.92 44.92 -40.50
C ILE A 700 4.82 44.86 -39.40
N VAL A 701 3.62 44.38 -39.72
CA VAL A 701 2.48 44.29 -38.78
C VAL A 701 2.73 43.29 -37.63
N TYR A 702 3.69 42.36 -37.78
CA TYR A 702 3.89 41.25 -36.84
C TYR A 702 4.82 41.53 -35.65
N ILE A 703 5.57 42.63 -35.62
CA ILE A 703 6.43 42.95 -34.46
C ILE A 703 5.59 43.22 -33.20
N LEU A 704 4.39 43.78 -33.36
CA LEU A 704 3.43 43.95 -32.27
C LEU A 704 2.85 42.61 -31.78
N ILE A 705 2.62 41.66 -32.71
CA ILE A 705 2.17 40.30 -32.38
C ILE A 705 3.30 39.51 -31.70
N TYR A 706 4.55 39.68 -32.15
CA TYR A 706 5.76 39.11 -31.55
C TYR A 706 5.95 39.58 -30.10
N CYS A 707 5.80 40.89 -29.84
CA CYS A 707 5.82 41.41 -28.47
C CYS A 707 4.65 40.93 -27.62
N PHE A 708 3.47 40.75 -28.22
CA PHE A 708 2.29 40.24 -27.50
C PHE A 708 2.41 38.77 -27.12
N ILE A 709 2.89 37.92 -28.03
CA ILE A 709 3.13 36.48 -27.78
C ILE A 709 4.25 36.31 -26.73
N LYS A 710 5.31 37.12 -26.79
CA LYS A 710 6.40 37.07 -25.80
C LYS A 710 5.96 37.39 -24.37
N VAL A 711 4.88 38.15 -24.20
CA VAL A 711 4.26 38.47 -22.89
C VAL A 711 3.26 37.40 -22.46
N VAL A 712 2.71 36.62 -23.39
CA VAL A 712 1.73 35.56 -23.11
C VAL A 712 2.41 34.20 -22.85
N VAL A 713 3.59 33.97 -23.43
CA VAL A 713 4.39 32.75 -23.25
C VAL A 713 5.26 32.80 -21.98
N SER A 714 5.70 33.98 -21.54
CA SER A 714 6.36 34.21 -20.25
C SER A 714 5.35 34.26 -19.11
#